data_AF-A0A6N7PM01-F1
#
_entry.id   AF-A0A6N7PM01-F1
#
_cell.length_a   1.000
_cell.length_b   1.000
_cell.length_c   1.000
_cell.angle_alpha   90.00
_cell.angle_beta   90.00
_cell.angle_gamma   90.00
#
_symmetry.space_group_name_H-M   'P 1'
#
loop_
_entity.id
_entity.type
_entity.pdbx_description
1 polymer ?
#
loop_
_entity_poly.entity_id
_entity_poly.type
_entity_poly.pdbx_seq_one_letter_code
_entity_poly.pdbx_strand_id
1 'polypeptide(L)'
;MMGLLGGIGALTAVGCTPDLPEQPPTPRSCNVGIDDICEGEDVITYVTRVKGQYDHEFYKAVIGFANEYKEGDEALGVAAKDETTRQNARTLLGNTKIGDLAERPMLEDAVYDLVMKTTDAAALESVRGWKMSELKAFLLEKTEAEIKAVMVGLPSDIIGMVVKLMNNDELTKVGQTVFNPLPGSNIGAKGYMGARIQPNSPTDDPTDILWQVMNGFAFAVGDVVLGNNPVSSEVASVHKIEEVLKDILVTFKLEDTLPHCCLAHIDVQAEVEKQFPGSTALWFQSLGSTVDANATFDVTVEKMLNHAAARPGKYGLYFETGQGADATNGHGAGFDMVVHEARKYGFARALTHKVAEAQKAAGNTEAPWVHLNDVAGFIGPEVFRTKEQLVRCCLEDIVMGKLHGLPIGLDICSTLHMSVGLDDLDWCIDQIMPANPAYLMALPTKNDPMLSYLTTAFQDHVRIRDKFGYKVEDKMWAFFQELGVIDAQGQPTQYFGNVKYVYAKYMKAKNPADPRTIEQIMAASETQTELDAVKKRGVFIAEGRGAKPWDLNPDLDQYIRDLVDDGKKSIIAELDPAFVATIPSAVKVWTGSKDRDDYILHPPTGEQIKADAIPELEKLRDAHAGQYDVQIMISEGLNAYSISDAGHVDVFLPALRTALENAGYKVAPENIVCTSGRVRAGYHVGEVLYGKLADAQSRRAIVHIIGERPGSEHRAFSVYMTIPTVAYWAQAGKVDHDVTSVVAGLADTTYVLGMASASANQVVTQLDNLKAKPLP
;
A
#
# COMPACT_ATOMS: atom_id res chain seq x y z
N MET A 1 16.10 -6.24 2.13
CA MET A 1 14.83 -6.24 2.88
C MET A 1 13.85 -5.54 1.96
N MET A 2 12.93 -6.29 1.35
CA MET A 2 12.04 -5.83 0.26
C MET A 2 10.73 -5.31 0.87
N GLY A 3 10.49 -4.01 0.73
CA GLY A 3 9.25 -3.35 1.13
C GLY A 3 8.16 -3.56 0.08
N LEU A 4 7.51 -4.72 0.11
CA LEU A 4 6.17 -4.85 -0.44
C LEU A 4 5.20 -4.40 0.65
N LEU A 5 4.21 -3.59 0.29
CA LEU A 5 3.08 -3.17 1.12
C LEU A 5 2.11 -4.34 1.46
N GLY A 6 2.66 -5.55 1.67
CA GLY A 6 2.12 -6.56 2.56
C GLY A 6 3.10 -6.67 3.73
N GLY A 7 2.69 -6.17 4.89
CA GLY A 7 3.55 -5.79 6.03
C GLY A 7 4.77 -6.68 6.30
N ILE A 8 5.95 -6.05 6.35
CA ILE A 8 7.11 -6.54 7.10
C ILE A 8 7.70 -5.32 7.83
N GLY A 9 7.13 -5.00 8.99
CA GLY A 9 7.81 -4.18 9.99
C GLY A 9 8.82 -5.07 10.72
N ALA A 10 10.11 -4.78 10.58
CA ALA A 10 11.15 -5.44 11.34
C ALA A 10 11.86 -4.39 12.19
N LEU A 11 11.65 -4.41 13.50
CA LEU A 11 12.52 -3.68 14.43
C LEU A 11 13.05 -4.52 15.58
N THR A 12 14.33 -4.26 15.84
CA THR A 12 15.09 -4.66 17.01
C THR A 12 14.70 -3.78 18.21
N ALA A 13 14.13 -4.37 19.26
CA ALA A 13 13.93 -3.69 20.54
C ALA A 13 14.69 -4.41 21.68
N VAL A 14 15.52 -3.64 22.38
CA VAL A 14 16.27 -4.07 23.57
C VAL A 14 15.32 -4.15 24.77
N GLY A 15 15.38 -5.27 25.49
CA GLY A 15 14.36 -5.69 26.45
C GLY A 15 14.22 -4.87 27.73
N CYS A 16 12.99 -4.94 28.26
CA CYS A 16 12.65 -4.93 29.68
C CYS A 16 11.42 -5.84 29.90
N THR A 17 11.43 -6.53 31.05
CA THR A 17 10.62 -7.64 31.59
C THR A 17 9.08 -7.46 31.67
N PRO A 18 8.31 -8.55 31.97
CA PRO A 18 7.04 -8.85 31.32
C PRO A 18 5.80 -8.46 32.14
N ASP A 19 4.79 -7.96 31.44
CA ASP A 19 3.39 -8.34 31.64
C ASP A 19 2.82 -8.52 30.22
N LEU A 20 2.48 -9.75 29.85
CA LEU A 20 1.93 -10.07 28.53
C LEU A 20 0.52 -9.46 28.43
N PRO A 21 0.21 -8.65 27.40
CA PRO A 21 -1.19 -8.40 27.05
C PRO A 21 -1.79 -9.71 26.55
N GLU A 22 -2.97 -10.08 27.06
CA GLU A 22 -3.78 -11.16 26.47
C GLU A 22 -3.97 -10.89 24.96
N GLN A 23 -3.84 -11.93 24.14
CA GLN A 23 -4.24 -11.85 22.73
C GLN A 23 -5.68 -11.32 22.66
N PRO A 24 -5.97 -10.32 21.80
CA PRO A 24 -7.33 -9.86 21.64
C PRO A 24 -8.20 -11.05 21.22
N PRO A 25 -9.37 -11.24 21.86
CA PRO A 25 -10.26 -12.34 21.51
C PRO A 25 -10.64 -12.24 20.04
N THR A 26 -10.67 -13.38 19.36
CA THR A 26 -11.22 -13.49 18.00
C THR A 26 -12.60 -12.82 18.00
N PRO A 27 -12.89 -11.86 17.09
CA PRO A 27 -14.18 -11.21 17.04
C PRO A 27 -15.28 -12.28 16.95
N ARG A 28 -16.12 -12.38 17.98
CA ARG A 28 -17.34 -13.17 17.86
C ARG A 28 -18.17 -12.50 16.78
N SER A 29 -18.51 -13.22 15.71
CA SER A 29 -19.43 -12.71 14.70
C SER A 29 -20.70 -12.25 15.40
N CYS A 30 -20.88 -10.93 15.50
CA CYS A 30 -22.12 -10.34 15.99
C CYS A 30 -23.13 -10.49 14.85
N ASN A 31 -23.74 -11.67 14.74
CA ASN A 31 -24.87 -11.94 13.85
C ASN A 31 -26.16 -11.24 14.37
N VAL A 32 -25.98 -10.05 14.96
CA VAL A 32 -26.98 -9.25 15.66
C VAL A 32 -27.43 -8.18 14.68
N GLY A 33 -28.63 -8.32 14.13
CA GLY A 33 -29.25 -7.30 13.29
C GLY A 33 -29.90 -6.19 14.11
N ILE A 34 -30.30 -5.13 13.41
CA ILE A 34 -31.20 -4.09 13.94
C ILE A 34 -32.55 -4.29 13.24
N ASP A 35 -33.40 -5.11 13.83
CA ASP A 35 -34.68 -5.48 13.21
C ASP A 35 -35.74 -4.37 13.38
N ASP A 36 -35.76 -3.70 14.53
CA ASP A 36 -36.72 -2.63 14.85
C ASP A 36 -36.09 -1.46 15.63
N ILE A 37 -36.55 -0.25 15.33
CA ILE A 37 -36.16 1.00 16.00
C ILE A 37 -37.40 1.78 16.45
N CYS A 38 -37.29 2.50 17.56
CA CYS A 38 -38.36 3.40 18.02
C CYS A 38 -38.30 4.75 17.28
N GLU A 39 -39.44 5.44 17.18
CA GLU A 39 -39.49 6.76 16.56
C GLU A 39 -38.58 7.76 17.29
N GLY A 40 -37.68 8.41 16.54
CA GLY A 40 -36.72 9.37 17.09
C GLY A 40 -35.60 8.76 17.95
N GLU A 41 -35.50 7.42 18.02
CA GLU A 41 -34.45 6.73 18.76
C GLU A 41 -33.07 7.04 18.16
N ASP A 42 -32.09 7.27 19.05
CA ASP A 42 -30.69 7.46 18.70
C ASP A 42 -29.86 6.22 19.05
N VAL A 43 -28.59 6.19 18.64
CA VAL A 43 -27.71 5.02 18.84
C VAL A 43 -27.56 4.69 20.32
N ILE A 44 -27.43 5.69 21.20
CA ILE A 44 -27.15 5.49 22.62
C ILE A 44 -28.38 4.87 23.31
N THR A 45 -29.56 5.38 22.99
CA THR A 45 -30.84 4.88 23.49
C THR A 45 -31.09 3.46 22.99
N TYR A 46 -30.82 3.20 21.70
CA TYR A 46 -30.94 1.86 21.12
C TYR A 46 -30.02 0.84 21.79
N VAL A 47 -28.73 1.15 21.91
CA VAL A 47 -27.75 0.29 22.58
C VAL A 47 -28.18 -0.01 24.00
N THR A 48 -28.58 1.02 24.76
CA THR A 48 -29.03 0.88 26.15
C THR A 48 -30.30 0.04 26.25
N ARG A 49 -31.27 0.23 25.35
CA ARG A 49 -32.51 -0.56 25.32
C ARG A 49 -32.24 -2.03 25.04
N VAL A 50 -31.40 -2.33 24.05
CA VAL A 50 -31.14 -3.71 23.61
C VAL A 50 -30.25 -4.47 24.59
N LYS A 51 -29.25 -3.80 25.19
CA LYS A 51 -28.30 -4.43 26.12
C LYS A 51 -28.69 -4.27 27.60
N GLY A 52 -29.71 -3.46 27.90
CA GLY A 52 -30.14 -3.11 29.26
C GLY A 52 -29.26 -2.05 29.94
N GLN A 53 -28.12 -1.73 29.36
CA GLN A 53 -27.17 -0.70 29.77
C GLN A 53 -26.34 -0.28 28.55
N TYR A 54 -25.59 0.82 28.65
CA TYR A 54 -24.65 1.17 27.58
C TYR A 54 -23.56 0.09 27.44
N ASP A 55 -23.36 -0.39 26.22
CA ASP A 55 -22.37 -1.40 25.85
C ASP A 55 -21.55 -0.84 24.68
N HIS A 56 -20.27 -0.58 24.93
CA HIS A 56 -19.44 0.14 23.98
C HIS A 56 -19.07 -0.70 22.74
N GLU A 57 -18.89 -2.02 22.90
CA GLU A 57 -18.60 -2.91 21.77
C GLU A 57 -19.82 -3.04 20.85
N PHE A 58 -21.02 -3.10 21.42
CA PHE A 58 -22.24 -3.07 20.61
C PHE A 58 -22.48 -1.70 19.98
N TYR A 59 -22.14 -0.61 20.65
CA TYR A 59 -22.13 0.72 20.05
C TYR A 59 -21.24 0.76 18.80
N LYS A 60 -20.00 0.27 18.88
CA LYS A 60 -19.09 0.19 17.73
C LYS A 60 -19.71 -0.60 16.57
N ALA A 61 -20.31 -1.75 16.88
CA ALA A 61 -21.00 -2.56 15.87
C ALA A 61 -22.17 -1.82 15.21
N VAL A 62 -23.00 -1.12 15.98
CA VAL A 62 -24.13 -0.31 15.44
C VAL A 62 -23.63 0.81 14.53
N ILE A 63 -22.52 1.46 14.86
CA ILE A 63 -21.88 2.44 13.97
C ILE A 63 -21.36 1.78 12.69
N GLY A 64 -20.72 0.62 12.80
CA GLY A 64 -20.23 -0.17 11.66
C GLY A 64 -21.35 -0.61 10.71
N PHE A 65 -22.50 -1.00 11.27
CA PHE A 65 -23.68 -1.39 10.48
C PHE A 65 -24.20 -0.28 9.57
N ALA A 66 -23.87 0.99 9.81
CA ALA A 66 -24.30 2.10 8.94
C ALA A 66 -23.48 2.22 7.64
N ASN A 67 -22.34 1.53 7.51
CA ASN A 67 -21.54 1.53 6.28
C ASN A 67 -22.27 0.93 5.09
N GLU A 68 -21.91 1.33 3.87
CA GLU A 68 -22.12 0.48 2.69
C GLU A 68 -21.29 -0.81 2.82
N TYR A 69 -21.77 -1.92 2.23
CA TYR A 69 -21.13 -3.22 2.41
C TYR A 69 -19.71 -3.28 1.82
N LYS A 70 -18.75 -3.70 2.64
CA LYS A 70 -17.35 -3.95 2.29
C LYS A 70 -16.93 -5.30 2.88
N GLU A 71 -16.09 -6.05 2.17
CA GLU A 71 -15.63 -7.37 2.63
C GLU A 71 -14.82 -7.26 3.92
N GLY A 72 -13.98 -6.23 4.05
CA GLY A 72 -13.17 -6.02 5.24
C GLY A 72 -14.01 -5.76 6.51
N ASP A 73 -15.14 -5.05 6.38
CA ASP A 73 -16.06 -4.83 7.51
C ASP A 73 -16.80 -6.13 7.88
N GLU A 74 -17.10 -7.00 6.91
CA GLU A 74 -17.66 -8.33 7.16
C GLU A 74 -16.66 -9.23 7.90
N ALA A 75 -15.40 -9.23 7.46
CA ALA A 75 -14.32 -9.98 8.11
C ALA A 75 -14.08 -9.54 9.56
N LEU A 76 -14.28 -8.25 9.85
CA LEU A 76 -14.24 -7.69 11.22
C LEU A 76 -15.51 -8.00 12.03
N GLY A 77 -16.58 -8.49 11.40
CA GLY A 77 -17.86 -8.76 12.05
C GLY A 77 -18.69 -7.51 12.38
N VAL A 78 -18.41 -6.39 11.69
CA VAL A 78 -19.07 -5.09 11.88
C VAL A 78 -19.87 -4.61 10.68
N ALA A 79 -19.96 -5.41 9.61
CA ALA A 79 -20.90 -5.17 8.51
C ALA A 79 -22.35 -5.48 8.90
N ALA A 80 -23.30 -4.71 8.36
CA ALA A 80 -24.72 -5.02 8.51
C ALA A 80 -25.07 -6.33 7.80
N LYS A 81 -25.82 -7.21 8.48
CA LYS A 81 -26.28 -8.50 7.92
C LYS A 81 -27.19 -8.34 6.69
N ASP A 82 -27.92 -7.22 6.60
CA ASP A 82 -28.87 -6.91 5.55
C ASP A 82 -29.13 -5.39 5.45
N GLU A 83 -29.87 -5.00 4.39
CA GLU A 83 -30.19 -3.60 4.13
C GLU A 83 -31.12 -2.98 5.19
N THR A 84 -31.97 -3.80 5.83
CA THR A 84 -32.86 -3.33 6.92
C THR A 84 -32.03 -2.87 8.11
N THR A 85 -31.06 -3.70 8.51
CA THR A 85 -30.10 -3.39 9.58
C THR A 85 -29.31 -2.12 9.25
N ARG A 86 -28.82 -2.00 8.00
CA ARG A 86 -28.07 -0.82 7.55
C ARG A 86 -28.89 0.46 7.62
N GLN A 87 -30.11 0.43 7.09
CA GLN A 87 -30.99 1.59 7.08
C GLN A 87 -31.41 2.00 8.50
N ASN A 88 -31.67 1.03 9.37
CA ASN A 88 -31.98 1.29 10.77
C ASN A 88 -30.77 1.89 11.51
N ALA A 89 -29.56 1.35 11.31
CA ALA A 89 -28.32 1.91 11.85
C ALA A 89 -28.10 3.37 11.39
N ARG A 90 -28.34 3.66 10.10
CA ARG A 90 -28.27 5.02 9.54
C ARG A 90 -29.30 5.96 10.16
N THR A 91 -30.53 5.50 10.39
CA THR A 91 -31.57 6.31 11.05
C THR A 91 -31.19 6.62 12.50
N LEU A 92 -30.73 5.63 13.26
CA LEU A 92 -30.26 5.81 14.64
C LEU A 92 -29.08 6.79 14.69
N LEU A 93 -28.08 6.60 13.82
CA LEU A 93 -26.91 7.48 13.73
C LEU A 93 -27.34 8.90 13.35
N GLY A 94 -28.20 9.04 12.35
CA GLY A 94 -28.78 10.32 11.91
C GLY A 94 -29.50 11.09 13.03
N ASN A 95 -30.18 10.37 13.94
CA ASN A 95 -30.86 10.97 15.09
C ASN A 95 -29.95 11.36 16.25
N THR A 96 -28.71 10.85 16.28
CA THR A 96 -27.78 11.05 17.38
C THR A 96 -27.11 12.43 17.31
N LYS A 97 -26.92 13.09 18.45
CA LYS A 97 -26.22 14.37 18.51
C LYS A 97 -24.71 14.20 18.40
N ILE A 98 -24.05 15.17 17.77
CA ILE A 98 -22.59 15.21 17.64
C ILE A 98 -21.92 15.17 19.02
N GLY A 99 -22.43 15.91 20.00
CA GLY A 99 -21.87 15.91 21.35
C GLY A 99 -21.89 14.55 22.03
N ASP A 100 -22.98 13.80 21.88
CA ASP A 100 -23.13 12.48 22.51
C ASP A 100 -22.15 11.47 21.90
N LEU A 101 -21.87 11.57 20.60
CA LEU A 101 -20.88 10.76 19.88
C LEU A 101 -19.44 11.18 20.23
N ALA A 102 -19.16 12.48 20.30
CA ALA A 102 -17.83 13.00 20.62
C ALA A 102 -17.39 12.66 22.05
N GLU A 103 -18.33 12.46 22.97
CA GLU A 103 -18.07 11.97 24.33
C GLU A 103 -17.91 10.44 24.41
N ARG A 104 -18.12 9.73 23.30
CA ARG A 104 -18.07 8.26 23.19
C ARG A 104 -17.26 7.86 21.95
N PRO A 105 -15.96 8.21 21.90
CA PRO A 105 -15.11 7.90 20.76
C PRO A 105 -15.03 6.39 20.55
N MET A 106 -14.75 5.97 19.32
CA MET A 106 -14.59 4.55 18.99
C MET A 106 -13.40 3.93 19.72
N LEU A 107 -12.35 4.71 19.98
CA LEU A 107 -11.20 4.29 20.77
C LEU A 107 -10.48 5.51 21.36
N GLU A 108 -10.25 5.49 22.66
CA GLU A 108 -9.34 6.41 23.34
C GLU A 108 -7.93 5.82 23.34
N ASP A 109 -7.01 6.52 22.69
CA ASP A 109 -5.58 6.21 22.66
C ASP A 109 -4.77 7.48 22.38
N ALA A 110 -3.44 7.36 22.37
CA ALA A 110 -2.56 8.52 22.16
C ALA A 110 -2.76 9.19 20.78
N VAL A 111 -3.24 8.45 19.77
CA VAL A 111 -3.58 9.01 18.46
C VAL A 111 -4.83 9.88 18.61
N TYR A 112 -5.90 9.36 19.22
CA TYR A 112 -7.12 10.12 19.50
C TYR A 112 -6.84 11.39 20.32
N ASP A 113 -6.03 11.29 21.37
CA ASP A 113 -5.67 12.43 22.23
C ASP A 113 -4.99 13.55 21.43
N LEU A 114 -4.06 13.20 20.53
CA LEU A 114 -3.41 14.17 19.65
C LEU A 114 -4.40 14.81 18.66
N VAL A 115 -5.28 14.01 18.07
CA VAL A 115 -6.31 14.49 17.14
C VAL A 115 -7.26 15.46 17.85
N MET A 116 -7.72 15.14 19.05
CA MET A 116 -8.60 16.01 19.83
C MET A 116 -7.89 17.29 20.28
N LYS A 117 -6.62 17.21 20.67
CA LYS A 117 -5.81 18.39 21.01
C LYS A 117 -5.68 19.38 19.85
N THR A 118 -5.76 18.89 18.61
CA THR A 118 -5.64 19.70 17.39
C THR A 118 -6.99 19.98 16.71
N THR A 119 -8.10 19.54 17.32
CA THR A 119 -9.47 19.86 16.88
C THR A 119 -9.92 21.16 17.54
N ASP A 120 -10.52 22.07 16.78
CA ASP A 120 -10.99 23.35 17.33
C ASP A 120 -12.20 23.14 18.25
N ALA A 121 -11.97 23.30 19.56
CA ALA A 121 -13.00 23.09 20.58
C ALA A 121 -14.16 24.09 20.49
N ALA A 122 -13.91 25.33 20.04
CA ALA A 122 -14.96 26.34 19.91
C ALA A 122 -15.86 26.05 18.69
N ALA A 123 -15.25 25.61 17.57
CA ALA A 123 -16.00 25.14 16.41
C ALA A 123 -16.80 23.87 16.73
N LEU A 124 -16.24 22.92 17.48
CA LEU A 124 -16.97 21.73 17.96
C LEU A 124 -18.19 22.13 18.79
N GLU A 125 -18.02 23.04 19.76
CA GLU A 125 -19.11 23.48 20.62
C GLU A 125 -20.26 24.12 19.82
N SER A 126 -19.95 24.82 18.72
CA SER A 126 -20.96 25.44 17.86
C SER A 126 -21.90 24.45 17.16
N VAL A 127 -21.47 23.19 16.99
CA VAL A 127 -22.25 22.13 16.33
C VAL A 127 -22.61 20.97 17.25
N ARG A 128 -22.14 20.98 18.51
CA ARG A 128 -22.34 19.88 19.46
C ARG A 128 -23.81 19.48 19.65
N GLY A 129 -24.70 20.46 19.60
CA GLY A 129 -26.15 20.27 19.74
C GLY A 129 -26.83 19.71 18.49
N TRP A 130 -26.17 19.69 17.35
CA TRP A 130 -26.72 19.20 16.09
C TRP A 130 -26.80 17.68 16.07
N LYS A 131 -27.81 17.17 15.40
CA LYS A 131 -27.90 15.77 14.98
C LYS A 131 -26.98 15.50 13.80
N MET A 132 -26.53 14.25 13.64
CA MET A 132 -25.76 13.85 12.46
C MET A 132 -26.51 14.10 11.14
N SER A 133 -27.85 13.99 11.13
CA SER A 133 -28.67 14.34 9.96
C SER A 133 -28.60 15.84 9.62
N GLU A 134 -28.50 16.71 10.63
CA GLU A 134 -28.36 18.16 10.44
C GLU A 134 -26.96 18.51 9.93
N LEU A 135 -25.91 17.82 10.41
CA LEU A 135 -24.56 17.95 9.85
C LEU A 135 -24.52 17.53 8.38
N LYS A 136 -25.13 16.38 8.03
CA LYS A 136 -25.25 15.94 6.63
C LYS A 136 -25.93 17.02 5.77
N ALA A 137 -27.08 17.54 6.21
CA ALA A 137 -27.80 18.57 5.47
C ALA A 137 -26.96 19.85 5.31
N PHE A 138 -26.28 20.29 6.37
CA PHE A 138 -25.36 21.42 6.35
C PHE A 138 -24.26 21.25 5.30
N LEU A 139 -23.60 20.08 5.24
CA LEU A 139 -22.54 19.80 4.28
C LEU A 139 -23.04 19.80 2.81
N LEU A 140 -24.31 19.48 2.57
CA LEU A 140 -24.89 19.44 1.22
C LEU A 140 -25.40 20.79 0.73
N GLU A 141 -25.82 21.66 1.66
CA GLU A 141 -26.53 22.91 1.34
C GLU A 141 -25.67 24.18 1.46
N LYS A 142 -24.59 24.15 2.26
CA LYS A 142 -23.84 25.35 2.62
C LYS A 142 -22.67 25.65 1.70
N THR A 143 -22.22 26.90 1.77
CA THR A 143 -21.05 27.36 1.00
C THR A 143 -19.77 26.77 1.58
N GLU A 144 -18.72 26.69 0.76
CA GLU A 144 -17.40 26.21 1.19
C GLU A 144 -16.87 26.97 2.41
N ALA A 145 -17.09 28.28 2.48
CA ALA A 145 -16.63 29.11 3.60
C ALA A 145 -17.36 28.76 4.91
N GLU A 146 -18.68 28.52 4.86
CA GLU A 146 -19.45 28.07 6.02
C GLU A 146 -19.01 26.66 6.46
N ILE A 147 -18.77 25.75 5.52
CA ILE A 147 -18.30 24.39 5.81
C ILE A 147 -16.92 24.44 6.47
N LYS A 148 -15.98 25.20 5.92
CA LYS A 148 -14.63 25.36 6.47
C LYS A 148 -14.61 25.91 7.89
N ALA A 149 -15.55 26.80 8.24
CA ALA A 149 -15.67 27.35 9.59
C ALA A 149 -16.07 26.29 10.63
N VAL A 150 -16.80 25.26 10.23
CA VAL A 150 -17.25 24.17 11.11
C VAL A 150 -16.29 22.98 11.09
N MET A 151 -15.77 22.60 9.92
CA MET A 151 -15.06 21.32 9.74
C MET A 151 -13.81 21.19 10.61
N VAL A 152 -13.15 22.31 10.95
CA VAL A 152 -11.98 22.34 11.85
C VAL A 152 -12.29 21.89 13.27
N GLY A 153 -13.56 21.94 13.68
CA GLY A 153 -14.05 21.47 14.97
C GLY A 153 -14.61 20.05 14.94
N LEU A 154 -14.63 19.36 13.80
CA LEU A 154 -15.15 18.00 13.71
C LEU A 154 -14.08 16.97 14.14
N PRO A 155 -14.35 16.12 15.14
CA PRO A 155 -13.52 14.95 15.42
C PRO A 155 -13.51 13.96 14.25
N SER A 156 -12.44 13.19 14.12
CA SER A 156 -12.31 12.18 13.05
C SER A 156 -13.46 11.17 13.05
N ASP A 157 -13.88 10.70 14.22
CA ASP A 157 -15.00 9.77 14.33
C ASP A 157 -16.31 10.36 13.76
N ILE A 158 -16.56 11.66 13.99
CA ILE A 158 -17.75 12.35 13.45
C ILE A 158 -17.68 12.47 11.93
N ILE A 159 -16.50 12.77 11.38
CA ILE A 159 -16.27 12.80 9.92
C ILE A 159 -16.47 11.40 9.33
N GLY A 160 -15.91 10.36 9.96
CA GLY A 160 -16.09 8.97 9.55
C GLY A 160 -17.55 8.51 9.63
N MET A 161 -18.32 9.00 10.60
CA MET A 161 -19.74 8.70 10.74
C MET A 161 -20.63 9.42 9.73
N VAL A 162 -20.35 10.69 9.38
CA VAL A 162 -21.25 11.45 8.50
C VAL A 162 -21.25 10.92 7.06
N VAL A 163 -20.11 10.43 6.56
CA VAL A 163 -20.02 9.88 5.19
C VAL A 163 -20.83 8.59 5.03
N LYS A 164 -21.06 7.84 6.11
CA LYS A 164 -21.93 6.65 6.13
C LYS A 164 -23.38 6.98 5.80
N LEU A 165 -23.80 8.20 6.12
CA LEU A 165 -25.17 8.69 5.90
C LEU A 165 -25.38 9.24 4.48
N MET A 166 -24.32 9.34 3.68
CA MET A 166 -24.36 9.90 2.33
C MET A 166 -24.34 8.80 1.28
N ASN A 167 -25.13 8.96 0.21
CA ASN A 167 -24.95 8.18 -1.02
C ASN A 167 -23.80 8.75 -1.89
N ASN A 168 -23.48 8.10 -3.01
CA ASN A 168 -22.34 8.51 -3.85
C ASN A 168 -22.53 9.90 -4.51
N ASP A 169 -23.75 10.28 -4.86
CA ASP A 169 -24.05 11.61 -5.42
C ASP A 169 -23.85 12.71 -4.37
N GLU A 170 -24.27 12.43 -3.13
CA GLU A 170 -24.10 13.32 -1.98
C GLU A 170 -22.62 13.46 -1.61
N LEU A 171 -21.85 12.36 -1.57
CA LEU A 171 -20.39 12.42 -1.39
C LEU A 171 -19.72 13.25 -2.49
N THR A 172 -20.09 13.00 -3.75
CA THR A 172 -19.61 13.77 -4.90
C THR A 172 -19.93 15.26 -4.75
N LYS A 173 -21.14 15.60 -4.30
CA LYS A 173 -21.57 16.99 -4.09
C LYS A 173 -20.71 17.70 -3.03
N VAL A 174 -20.40 17.04 -1.92
CA VAL A 174 -19.49 17.59 -0.90
C VAL A 174 -18.08 17.74 -1.46
N GLY A 175 -17.58 16.73 -2.17
CA GLY A 175 -16.28 16.76 -2.85
C GLY A 175 -16.14 17.93 -3.85
N GLN A 176 -17.22 18.29 -4.55
CA GLN A 176 -17.28 19.43 -5.49
C GLN A 176 -17.37 20.81 -4.81
N THR A 177 -17.45 20.83 -3.49
CA THR A 177 -17.68 22.04 -2.69
C THR A 177 -16.46 22.40 -1.86
N VAL A 178 -15.79 21.43 -1.22
CA VAL A 178 -14.65 21.69 -0.32
C VAL A 178 -13.31 21.42 -1.02
N PHE A 179 -12.38 22.38 -1.00
CA PHE A 179 -11.05 22.23 -1.59
C PHE A 179 -9.95 22.77 -0.68
N ASN A 180 -8.86 22.04 -0.51
CA ASN A 180 -7.75 22.42 0.36
C ASN A 180 -6.45 22.37 -0.46
N PRO A 181 -6.14 23.42 -1.25
CA PRO A 181 -4.95 23.41 -2.08
C PRO A 181 -3.66 23.50 -1.25
N LEU A 182 -2.58 22.90 -1.77
CA LEU A 182 -1.26 23.04 -1.18
C LEU A 182 -0.81 24.52 -1.20
N PRO A 183 -0.19 25.03 -0.11
CA PRO A 183 0.16 26.45 -0.01
C PRO A 183 0.97 26.97 -1.20
N GLY A 184 0.48 28.03 -1.85
CA GLY A 184 1.18 28.67 -2.97
C GLY A 184 1.13 27.91 -4.30
N SER A 185 0.20 26.96 -4.45
CA SER A 185 -0.05 26.20 -5.69
C SER A 185 -1.56 26.05 -5.95
N ASN A 186 -1.92 25.50 -7.11
CA ASN A 186 -3.28 25.06 -7.42
C ASN A 186 -3.48 23.54 -7.22
N ILE A 187 -2.47 22.80 -6.74
CA ILE A 187 -2.62 21.37 -6.44
C ILE A 187 -3.66 21.20 -5.34
N GLY A 188 -4.75 20.47 -5.62
CA GLY A 188 -5.89 20.33 -4.72
C GLY A 188 -6.93 21.45 -4.82
N ALA A 189 -6.76 22.42 -5.71
CA ALA A 189 -7.76 23.43 -6.03
C ALA A 189 -8.84 22.88 -6.96
N LYS A 190 -10.02 23.51 -6.93
CA LYS A 190 -11.13 23.16 -7.82
C LYS A 190 -10.74 23.25 -9.29
N GLY A 191 -10.97 22.17 -10.03
CA GLY A 191 -10.67 22.10 -11.46
C GLY A 191 -9.23 21.75 -11.79
N TYR A 192 -8.39 21.42 -10.80
CA TYR A 192 -7.04 20.92 -10.99
C TYR A 192 -6.99 19.43 -10.65
N MET A 193 -6.25 18.66 -11.45
CA MET A 193 -6.06 17.21 -11.24
C MET A 193 -4.58 16.89 -11.41
N GLY A 194 -3.88 16.80 -10.29
CA GLY A 194 -2.44 16.55 -10.26
C GLY A 194 -2.08 15.08 -10.49
N ALA A 195 -0.82 14.85 -10.80
CA ALA A 195 -0.25 13.51 -10.94
C ALA A 195 1.04 13.35 -10.13
N ARG A 196 1.10 12.31 -9.30
CA ARG A 196 2.36 11.78 -8.74
C ARG A 196 2.96 10.82 -9.76
N ILE A 197 4.15 11.09 -10.27
CA ILE A 197 4.88 10.05 -11.01
C ILE A 197 5.43 9.08 -9.97
N GLN A 198 5.18 7.78 -10.18
CA GLN A 198 5.70 6.69 -9.37
C GLN A 198 6.72 5.87 -10.18
N PRO A 199 7.99 6.31 -10.27
CA PRO A 199 8.97 5.69 -11.15
C PRO A 199 9.62 4.47 -10.47
N ASN A 200 8.84 3.47 -10.07
CA ASN A 200 9.32 2.29 -9.36
C ASN A 200 10.21 1.42 -10.26
N SER A 201 11.34 0.93 -9.75
CA SER A 201 12.23 -0.01 -10.46
C SER A 201 12.22 -1.35 -9.72
N PRO A 202 12.11 -2.49 -10.43
CA PRO A 202 12.24 -3.81 -9.81
C PRO A 202 13.57 -4.05 -9.08
N THR A 203 14.58 -3.22 -9.36
CA THR A 203 15.94 -3.36 -8.81
C THR A 203 16.53 -2.05 -8.27
N ASP A 204 15.72 -1.02 -8.02
CA ASP A 204 16.18 0.34 -7.65
C ASP A 204 17.21 0.92 -8.64
N ASP A 205 17.11 0.58 -9.93
CA ASP A 205 18.05 1.06 -10.94
C ASP A 205 17.76 2.54 -11.27
N PRO A 206 18.72 3.46 -11.09
CA PRO A 206 18.50 4.89 -11.36
C PRO A 206 18.12 5.19 -12.81
N THR A 207 18.57 4.37 -13.77
CA THR A 207 18.22 4.53 -15.17
C THR A 207 16.74 4.22 -15.39
N ASP A 208 16.19 3.18 -14.75
CA ASP A 208 14.75 2.89 -14.82
C ASP A 208 13.92 4.04 -14.26
N ILE A 209 14.37 4.60 -13.13
CA ILE A 209 13.72 5.73 -12.45
C ILE A 209 13.71 6.96 -13.38
N LEU A 210 14.88 7.31 -13.94
CA LEU A 210 15.02 8.43 -14.87
C LEU A 210 14.09 8.30 -16.07
N TRP A 211 14.11 7.15 -16.76
CA TRP A 211 13.32 6.94 -17.97
C TRP A 211 11.81 7.01 -17.73
N GLN A 212 11.32 6.54 -16.57
CA GLN A 212 9.91 6.68 -16.21
C GLN A 212 9.50 8.14 -15.97
N VAL A 213 10.37 8.94 -15.33
CA VAL A 213 10.10 10.38 -15.16
C VAL A 213 10.11 11.11 -16.51
N MET A 214 11.09 10.84 -17.37
CA MET A 214 11.10 11.38 -18.73
C MET A 214 9.83 10.99 -19.50
N ASN A 215 9.31 9.79 -19.26
CA ASN A 215 8.11 9.32 -19.91
C ASN A 215 6.86 10.08 -19.45
N GLY A 216 6.69 10.29 -18.14
CA GLY A 216 5.59 11.10 -17.62
C GLY A 216 5.61 12.53 -18.18
N PHE A 217 6.79 13.17 -18.20
CA PHE A 217 6.96 14.50 -18.79
C PHE A 217 6.66 14.53 -20.30
N ALA A 218 6.91 13.43 -21.03
CA ALA A 218 6.55 13.34 -22.45
C ALA A 218 5.03 13.42 -22.69
N PHE A 219 4.22 13.02 -21.71
CA PHE A 219 2.76 13.12 -21.74
C PHE A 219 2.20 14.34 -20.98
N ALA A 220 3.06 15.28 -20.57
CA ALA A 220 2.68 16.42 -19.72
C ALA A 220 2.01 15.99 -18.39
N VAL A 221 2.56 14.92 -17.79
CA VAL A 221 2.13 14.35 -16.51
C VAL A 221 3.27 14.44 -15.50
N GLY A 222 2.96 14.68 -14.23
CA GLY A 222 3.93 14.70 -13.12
C GLY A 222 4.14 16.06 -12.49
N ASP A 223 3.08 16.61 -11.91
CA ASP A 223 3.02 17.97 -11.40
C ASP A 223 2.86 18.09 -9.87
N VAL A 224 2.86 16.97 -9.16
CA VAL A 224 2.66 16.92 -7.70
C VAL A 224 3.93 16.53 -6.95
N VAL A 225 4.49 15.37 -7.27
CA VAL A 225 5.73 14.84 -6.68
C VAL A 225 6.32 13.77 -7.59
N LEU A 226 7.66 13.69 -7.63
CA LEU A 226 8.36 12.50 -8.11
C LEU A 226 8.57 11.56 -6.90
N GLY A 227 7.73 10.52 -6.78
CA GLY A 227 7.68 9.67 -5.58
C GLY A 227 7.99 8.20 -5.89
N ASN A 228 9.19 7.73 -5.57
CA ASN A 228 9.62 6.35 -5.82
C ASN A 228 9.48 5.48 -4.56
N ASN A 229 8.95 4.26 -4.71
CA ASN A 229 8.99 3.25 -3.66
C ASN A 229 10.27 2.40 -3.84
N PRO A 230 11.16 2.35 -2.83
CA PRO A 230 12.40 1.59 -2.93
C PRO A 230 12.16 0.10 -2.69
N VAL A 231 12.85 -0.74 -3.45
CA VAL A 231 13.02 -2.16 -3.19
C VAL A 231 13.85 -2.38 -1.93
N SER A 232 14.91 -1.60 -1.74
CA SER A 232 15.82 -1.72 -0.60
C SER A 232 15.69 -0.53 0.35
N SER A 233 15.37 -0.80 1.62
CA SER A 233 15.31 0.21 2.68
C SER A 233 16.68 0.54 3.30
N GLU A 234 17.79 0.18 2.67
CA GLU A 234 19.14 0.57 3.12
C GLU A 234 19.39 2.06 2.83
N VAL A 235 20.00 2.78 3.78
CA VAL A 235 20.30 4.23 3.68
C VAL A 235 20.99 4.58 2.34
N ALA A 236 21.96 3.78 1.91
CA ALA A 236 22.67 4.01 0.65
C ALA A 236 21.79 3.85 -0.60
N SER A 237 20.82 2.93 -0.57
CA SER A 237 19.87 2.74 -1.67
C SER A 237 18.90 3.90 -1.75
N VAL A 238 18.31 4.27 -0.60
CA VAL A 238 17.38 5.39 -0.48
C VAL A 238 18.05 6.69 -0.95
N HIS A 239 19.27 6.98 -0.50
CA HIS A 239 20.03 8.15 -0.95
C HIS A 239 20.27 8.16 -2.46
N LYS A 240 20.59 7.01 -3.07
CA LYS A 240 20.82 6.90 -4.52
C LYS A 240 19.56 7.26 -5.33
N ILE A 241 18.40 6.85 -4.82
CA ILE A 241 17.09 7.17 -5.41
C ILE A 241 16.79 8.67 -5.25
N GLU A 242 16.97 9.21 -4.04
CA GLU A 242 16.79 10.65 -3.78
C GLU A 242 17.66 11.50 -4.73
N GLU A 243 18.93 11.13 -4.93
CA GLU A 243 19.85 11.85 -5.82
C GLU A 243 19.43 11.82 -7.29
N VAL A 244 18.93 10.69 -7.82
CA VAL A 244 18.48 10.66 -9.23
C VAL A 244 17.21 11.51 -9.43
N LEU A 245 16.28 11.48 -8.48
CA LEU A 245 15.07 12.30 -8.55
C LEU A 245 15.42 13.78 -8.45
N LYS A 246 16.29 14.15 -7.51
CA LYS A 246 16.78 15.51 -7.33
C LYS A 246 17.54 16.02 -8.56
N ASP A 247 18.43 15.21 -9.14
CA ASP A 247 19.20 15.58 -10.33
C ASP A 247 18.30 15.93 -11.53
N ILE A 248 17.17 15.23 -11.71
CA ILE A 248 16.17 15.57 -12.73
C ILE A 248 15.59 16.96 -12.47
N LEU A 249 15.17 17.21 -11.23
CA LEU A 249 14.60 18.50 -10.84
C LEU A 249 15.61 19.63 -11.02
N VAL A 250 16.85 19.44 -10.59
CA VAL A 250 17.92 20.45 -10.74
C VAL A 250 18.25 20.72 -12.21
N THR A 251 18.36 19.66 -13.01
CA THR A 251 18.67 19.76 -14.44
C THR A 251 17.63 20.59 -15.18
N PHE A 252 16.35 20.43 -14.83
CA PHE A 252 15.25 21.19 -15.40
C PHE A 252 14.84 22.45 -14.62
N LYS A 253 15.55 22.77 -13.52
CA LYS A 253 15.27 23.92 -12.64
C LYS A 253 13.86 23.90 -12.02
N LEU A 254 13.40 22.72 -11.62
CA LEU A 254 12.08 22.46 -11.05
C LEU A 254 12.07 22.30 -9.52
N GLU A 255 13.22 22.40 -8.86
CA GLU A 255 13.37 22.22 -7.39
C GLU A 255 12.46 23.14 -6.54
N ASP A 256 12.14 24.34 -7.04
CA ASP A 256 11.17 25.27 -6.42
C ASP A 256 9.71 25.05 -6.85
N THR A 257 9.42 24.07 -7.71
CA THR A 257 8.10 23.80 -8.27
C THR A 257 7.58 22.42 -7.90
N LEU A 258 8.43 21.41 -7.94
CA LEU A 258 8.07 20.00 -7.80
C LEU A 258 8.99 19.35 -6.74
N PRO A 259 8.45 18.78 -5.65
CA PRO A 259 9.25 18.00 -4.72
C PRO A 259 9.54 16.58 -5.24
N HIS A 260 10.51 15.93 -4.60
CA HIS A 260 10.78 14.50 -4.75
C HIS A 260 10.76 13.78 -3.39
N CYS A 261 10.59 12.46 -3.43
CA CYS A 261 10.58 11.62 -2.23
C CYS A 261 10.87 10.16 -2.59
N CYS A 262 11.77 9.52 -1.85
CA CYS A 262 11.91 8.07 -1.78
C CYS A 262 11.10 7.55 -0.58
N LEU A 263 10.05 6.78 -0.84
CA LEU A 263 9.05 6.35 0.13
C LEU A 263 9.53 5.18 1.01
N ALA A 264 10.67 5.37 1.70
CA ALA A 264 11.19 4.46 2.71
C ALA A 264 10.56 4.73 4.09
N HIS A 265 10.87 3.91 5.10
CA HIS A 265 10.50 4.23 6.48
C HIS A 265 11.10 5.59 6.90
N ILE A 266 10.35 6.39 7.67
CA ILE A 266 10.72 7.78 7.99
C ILE A 266 12.07 7.90 8.71
N ASP A 267 12.42 6.92 9.57
CA ASP A 267 13.72 6.91 10.25
C ASP A 267 14.89 6.74 9.27
N VAL A 268 14.70 5.99 8.18
CA VAL A 268 15.73 5.80 7.14
C VAL A 268 15.91 7.10 6.37
N GLN A 269 14.83 7.79 5.99
CA GLN A 269 14.89 9.08 5.31
C GLN A 269 15.53 10.16 6.20
N ALA A 270 15.23 10.16 7.50
CA ALA A 270 15.86 11.05 8.47
C ALA A 270 17.37 10.78 8.61
N GLU A 271 17.79 9.52 8.60
CA GLU A 271 19.21 9.16 8.61
C GLU A 271 19.91 9.51 7.28
N VAL A 272 19.23 9.36 6.14
CA VAL A 272 19.73 9.83 4.82
C VAL A 272 19.98 11.34 4.88
N GLU A 273 19.01 12.14 5.32
CA GLU A 273 19.16 13.59 5.41
C GLU A 273 20.28 14.00 6.37
N LYS A 274 20.47 13.25 7.47
CA LYS A 274 21.55 13.49 8.43
C LYS A 274 22.93 13.17 7.85
N GLN A 275 23.07 12.11 7.05
CA GLN A 275 24.33 11.74 6.41
C GLN A 275 24.61 12.56 5.14
N PHE A 276 23.56 12.95 4.42
CA PHE A 276 23.59 13.66 3.15
C PHE A 276 22.61 14.86 3.18
N PRO A 277 22.95 15.96 3.86
CA PRO A 277 22.05 17.10 4.02
C PRO A 277 21.58 17.70 2.69
N GLY A 278 20.28 18.00 2.61
CA GLY A 278 19.61 18.54 1.44
C GLY A 278 19.34 17.52 0.33
N SER A 279 19.51 16.22 0.59
CA SER A 279 19.16 15.16 -0.37
C SER A 279 17.65 14.89 -0.39
N THR A 280 16.94 15.09 0.72
CA THR A 280 15.49 14.79 0.85
C THR A 280 14.62 16.05 0.73
N ALA A 281 13.56 15.99 -0.09
CA ALA A 281 12.55 17.06 -0.16
C ALA A 281 11.37 16.82 0.79
N LEU A 282 10.68 15.68 0.70
CA LEU A 282 9.63 15.29 1.64
C LEU A 282 10.08 14.06 2.43
N TRP A 283 9.58 13.90 3.66
CA TRP A 283 9.70 12.64 4.40
C TRP A 283 8.39 11.88 4.39
N PHE A 284 8.42 10.66 3.84
CA PHE A 284 7.28 9.77 3.74
C PHE A 284 7.06 8.91 5.00
N GLN A 285 5.80 8.57 5.30
CA GLN A 285 5.44 7.49 6.22
C GLN A 285 4.02 6.96 5.98
N SER A 286 3.84 5.64 5.98
CA SER A 286 2.51 5.02 6.10
C SER A 286 1.97 5.16 7.52
N LEU A 287 0.69 5.53 7.68
CA LEU A 287 0.06 5.76 8.97
C LEU A 287 -1.00 4.70 9.33
N GLY A 288 -0.96 4.24 10.58
CA GLY A 288 -2.06 3.53 11.24
C GLY A 288 -2.98 4.49 11.99
N SER A 289 -4.18 4.01 12.32
CA SER A 289 -5.22 4.81 12.99
C SER A 289 -5.23 4.69 14.53
N THR A 290 -4.50 3.72 15.06
CA THR A 290 -4.38 3.42 16.49
C THR A 290 -2.92 3.30 16.90
N VAL A 291 -2.64 3.36 18.20
CA VAL A 291 -1.29 3.08 18.73
C VAL A 291 -0.78 1.72 18.27
N ASP A 292 -1.61 0.68 18.38
CA ASP A 292 -1.21 -0.68 18.03
C ASP A 292 -0.98 -0.85 16.52
N ALA A 293 -1.85 -0.25 15.67
CA ALA A 293 -1.67 -0.29 14.22
C ALA A 293 -0.41 0.47 13.77
N ASN A 294 -0.08 1.60 14.41
CA ASN A 294 1.16 2.31 14.13
C ASN A 294 2.40 1.53 14.59
N ALA A 295 2.30 0.73 15.66
CA ALA A 295 3.40 -0.11 16.13
C ALA A 295 3.82 -1.17 15.10
N THR A 296 2.90 -1.65 14.24
CA THR A 296 3.23 -2.54 13.10
C THR A 296 4.23 -1.89 12.13
N PHE A 297 4.19 -0.56 12.02
CA PHE A 297 5.11 0.23 11.20
C PHE A 297 6.29 0.78 11.99
N ASP A 298 6.48 0.39 13.26
CA ASP A 298 7.43 1.01 14.20
C ASP A 298 7.26 2.53 14.33
N VAL A 299 6.01 2.97 14.37
CA VAL A 299 5.64 4.37 14.50
C VAL A 299 5.01 4.61 15.87
N THR A 300 5.43 5.69 16.53
CA THR A 300 4.75 6.23 17.72
C THR A 300 4.36 7.67 17.48
N VAL A 301 3.35 8.16 18.22
CA VAL A 301 2.92 9.56 18.16
C VAL A 301 4.09 10.51 18.45
N GLU A 302 4.89 10.20 19.47
CA GLU A 302 6.08 11.01 19.81
C GLU A 302 7.11 11.02 18.67
N LYS A 303 7.42 9.86 18.09
CA LYS A 303 8.36 9.74 16.96
C LYS A 303 7.91 10.61 15.79
N MET A 304 6.63 10.55 15.41
CA MET A 304 6.11 11.36 14.30
C MET A 304 6.10 12.85 14.58
N LEU A 305 5.76 13.26 15.82
CA LEU A 305 5.84 14.67 16.22
C LEU A 305 7.28 15.20 16.16
N ASN A 306 8.27 14.39 16.53
CA ASN A 306 9.69 14.75 16.45
C ASN A 306 10.15 14.89 14.99
N HIS A 307 9.77 13.97 14.11
CA HIS A 307 10.06 14.07 12.67
C HIS A 307 9.39 15.28 12.03
N ALA A 308 8.12 15.54 12.34
CA ALA A 308 7.42 16.75 11.89
C ALA A 308 8.12 18.05 12.35
N ALA A 309 8.60 18.07 13.60
CA ALA A 309 9.34 19.21 14.15
C ALA A 309 10.70 19.43 13.46
N ALA A 310 11.28 18.38 12.86
CA ALA A 310 12.55 18.43 12.14
C ALA A 310 12.41 18.93 10.68
N ARG A 311 11.19 19.27 10.22
CA ARG A 311 10.93 19.73 8.84
C ARG A 311 10.46 21.21 8.78
N PRO A 312 11.30 22.19 9.15
CA PRO A 312 10.92 23.61 9.12
C PRO A 312 10.98 24.25 7.72
N GLY A 313 11.40 23.50 6.69
CA GLY A 313 11.58 23.99 5.33
C GLY A 313 10.27 24.15 4.56
N LYS A 314 10.39 24.41 3.25
CA LYS A 314 9.24 24.51 2.34
C LYS A 314 8.46 23.19 2.28
N TYR A 315 9.16 22.07 2.10
CA TYR A 315 8.58 20.74 1.97
C TYR A 315 8.63 19.99 3.31
N GLY A 316 7.48 19.51 3.76
CA GLY A 316 7.29 18.86 5.05
C GLY A 316 7.31 17.34 4.94
N LEU A 317 6.11 16.77 5.04
CA LEU A 317 5.87 15.32 5.16
C LEU A 317 5.00 14.80 4.02
N TYR A 318 5.00 13.49 3.84
CA TYR A 318 4.14 12.77 2.91
C TYR A 318 3.56 11.54 3.60
N PHE A 319 2.24 11.40 3.65
CA PHE A 319 1.58 10.25 4.24
C PHE A 319 0.85 9.40 3.23
N GLU A 320 0.89 8.08 3.45
CA GLU A 320 -0.02 7.12 2.83
C GLU A 320 -0.89 6.45 3.87
N THR A 321 -2.12 6.18 3.46
CA THR A 321 -3.20 5.60 4.26
C THR A 321 -3.97 4.60 3.39
N GLY A 322 -5.06 4.02 3.87
CA GLY A 322 -5.67 2.88 3.19
C GLY A 322 -6.69 2.18 4.06
N GLN A 323 -7.97 2.22 3.66
CA GLN A 323 -9.01 1.42 4.30
C GLN A 323 -8.62 -0.07 4.31
N GLY A 324 -8.77 -0.71 5.47
CA GLY A 324 -8.46 -2.13 5.67
C GLY A 324 -7.07 -2.42 6.23
N ALA A 325 -6.11 -1.49 6.15
CA ALA A 325 -4.74 -1.73 6.62
C ALA A 325 -4.67 -2.13 8.10
N ASP A 326 -5.40 -1.44 8.97
CA ASP A 326 -5.46 -1.72 10.41
C ASP A 326 -6.05 -3.11 10.67
N ALA A 327 -7.13 -3.44 9.95
CA ALA A 327 -7.85 -4.71 10.09
C ALA A 327 -6.99 -5.90 9.68
N THR A 328 -6.35 -5.82 8.50
CA THR A 328 -5.51 -6.90 7.98
C THR A 328 -4.21 -7.10 8.76
N ASN A 329 -3.75 -6.07 9.47
CA ASN A 329 -2.64 -6.18 10.41
C ASN A 329 -3.07 -6.65 11.82
N GLY A 330 -4.35 -6.98 12.03
CA GLY A 330 -4.86 -7.48 13.31
C GLY A 330 -5.21 -6.40 14.34
N HIS A 331 -5.28 -5.14 13.93
CA HIS A 331 -5.48 -3.96 14.78
C HIS A 331 -6.80 -3.22 14.50
N GLY A 332 -7.84 -3.94 14.04
CA GLY A 332 -9.16 -3.37 13.74
C GLY A 332 -10.01 -2.95 14.95
N ALA A 333 -9.52 -3.13 16.19
CA ALA A 333 -10.08 -2.59 17.44
C ALA A 333 -11.62 -2.69 17.67
N GLY A 334 -12.28 -3.61 16.96
CA GLY A 334 -13.73 -3.85 17.02
C GLY A 334 -14.59 -2.82 16.27
N PHE A 335 -14.03 -1.98 15.39
CA PHE A 335 -14.81 -1.01 14.63
C PHE A 335 -14.44 -0.96 13.15
N ASP A 336 -15.28 -0.26 12.38
CA ASP A 336 -15.25 -0.34 10.92
C ASP A 336 -14.11 0.45 10.26
N MET A 337 -13.79 0.06 9.02
CA MET A 337 -12.66 0.60 8.27
C MET A 337 -12.77 2.09 7.96
N VAL A 338 -13.99 2.63 7.80
CA VAL A 338 -14.20 4.04 7.43
C VAL A 338 -13.80 4.96 8.60
N VAL A 339 -14.12 4.58 9.84
CA VAL A 339 -13.72 5.38 11.01
C VAL A 339 -12.22 5.25 11.28
N HIS A 340 -11.64 4.06 11.08
CA HIS A 340 -10.18 3.90 11.12
C HIS A 340 -9.49 4.86 10.15
N GLU A 341 -9.98 4.94 8.92
CA GLU A 341 -9.41 5.80 7.89
C GLU A 341 -9.55 7.29 8.24
N ALA A 342 -10.73 7.72 8.71
CA ALA A 342 -10.93 9.08 9.21
C ALA A 342 -9.93 9.47 10.31
N ARG A 343 -9.59 8.55 11.22
CA ARG A 343 -8.62 8.78 12.29
C ARG A 343 -7.20 8.99 11.76
N LYS A 344 -6.80 8.29 10.69
CA LYS A 344 -5.50 8.53 10.04
C LYS A 344 -5.42 9.94 9.46
N TYR A 345 -6.50 10.43 8.87
CA TYR A 345 -6.57 11.81 8.39
C TYR A 345 -6.50 12.83 9.53
N GLY A 346 -7.15 12.55 10.66
CA GLY A 346 -6.97 13.33 11.89
C GLY A 346 -5.51 13.39 12.33
N PHE A 347 -4.81 12.26 12.31
CA PHE A 347 -3.40 12.18 12.67
C PHE A 347 -2.52 12.98 11.70
N ALA A 348 -2.74 12.81 10.38
CA ALA A 348 -2.06 13.59 9.34
C ALA A 348 -2.29 15.11 9.52
N ARG A 349 -3.52 15.55 9.83
CA ARG A 349 -3.83 16.96 10.13
C ARG A 349 -3.02 17.47 11.34
N ALA A 350 -2.94 16.69 12.41
CA ALA A 350 -2.17 17.07 13.59
C ALA A 350 -0.67 17.21 13.28
N LEU A 351 -0.12 16.33 12.44
CA LEU A 351 1.28 16.41 12.00
C LEU A 351 1.50 17.60 11.05
N THR A 352 0.55 17.96 10.20
CA THR A 352 0.58 19.19 9.40
C THR A 352 0.64 20.44 10.27
N HIS A 353 -0.14 20.51 11.36
CA HIS A 353 -0.02 21.59 12.34
C HIS A 353 1.38 21.63 12.96
N LYS A 354 1.97 20.46 13.24
CA LYS A 354 3.31 20.39 13.81
C LYS A 354 4.40 20.91 12.87
N VAL A 355 4.28 20.65 11.56
CA VAL A 355 5.15 21.24 10.54
C VAL A 355 5.00 22.77 10.51
N ALA A 356 3.77 23.30 10.59
CA ALA A 356 3.54 24.74 10.65
C ALA A 356 4.19 25.38 11.90
N GLU A 357 4.07 24.74 13.06
CA GLU A 357 4.77 25.16 14.28
C GLU A 357 6.29 25.20 14.08
N ALA A 358 6.87 24.19 13.41
CA ALA A 358 8.30 24.12 13.13
C ALA A 358 8.76 25.24 12.18
N GLN A 359 7.99 25.51 11.12
CA GLN A 359 8.22 26.63 10.20
C GLN A 359 8.22 27.96 10.96
N LYS A 360 7.19 28.20 11.79
CA LYS A 360 7.09 29.40 12.62
C LYS A 360 8.27 29.54 13.58
N ALA A 361 8.65 28.46 14.26
CA ALA A 361 9.78 28.45 15.19
C ALA A 361 11.12 28.75 14.50
N ALA A 362 11.26 28.37 13.22
CA ALA A 362 12.40 28.69 12.37
C ALA A 362 12.35 30.11 11.75
N GLY A 363 11.29 30.89 12.00
CA GLY A 363 11.11 32.23 11.43
C GLY A 363 10.54 32.25 10.01
N ASN A 364 10.03 31.12 9.51
CA ASN A 364 9.38 31.00 8.20
C ASN A 364 7.88 31.31 8.31
N THR A 365 7.26 31.64 7.18
CA THR A 365 5.80 31.74 7.08
C THR A 365 5.17 30.35 7.24
N GLU A 366 4.08 30.26 8.00
CA GLU A 366 3.29 29.03 8.15
C GLU A 366 2.63 28.68 6.80
N ALA A 367 3.21 27.71 6.11
CA ALA A 367 2.77 27.20 4.82
C ALA A 367 3.18 25.71 4.73
N PRO A 368 2.60 24.84 5.58
CA PRO A 368 3.03 23.44 5.64
C PRO A 368 2.67 22.73 4.34
N TRP A 369 3.69 22.33 3.58
CA TRP A 369 3.53 21.51 2.38
C TRP A 369 3.56 20.04 2.78
N VAL A 370 2.37 19.46 2.99
CA VAL A 370 2.20 18.06 3.41
C VAL A 370 1.33 17.33 2.40
N HIS A 371 1.84 16.21 1.90
CA HIS A 371 1.11 15.33 0.99
C HIS A 371 0.38 14.24 1.78
N LEU A 372 -0.77 13.82 1.26
CA LEU A 372 -1.55 12.72 1.78
C LEU A 372 -2.27 12.05 0.61
N ASN A 373 -2.12 10.73 0.47
CA ASN A 373 -3.08 9.93 -0.29
C ASN A 373 -3.55 8.70 0.46
N ASP A 374 -4.79 8.34 0.18
CA ASP A 374 -5.29 6.99 0.41
C ASP A 374 -4.80 6.06 -0.70
N VAL A 375 -4.68 4.77 -0.40
CA VAL A 375 -4.39 3.71 -1.36
C VAL A 375 -5.53 2.69 -1.37
N ALA A 376 -6.50 2.91 -2.24
CA ALA A 376 -7.70 2.11 -2.36
C ALA A 376 -7.46 0.89 -3.25
N GLY A 377 -7.70 -0.32 -2.72
CA GLY A 377 -7.63 -1.57 -3.49
C GLY A 377 -6.26 -2.26 -3.53
N PHE A 378 -5.27 -1.77 -2.76
CA PHE A 378 -3.91 -2.34 -2.77
C PHE A 378 -3.78 -3.67 -2.00
N ILE A 379 -4.62 -3.85 -0.98
CA ILE A 379 -4.61 -5.04 -0.12
C ILE A 379 -5.12 -6.24 -0.94
N GLY A 380 -6.38 -6.19 -1.36
CA GLY A 380 -6.99 -7.23 -2.20
C GLY A 380 -8.49 -7.40 -1.98
N PRO A 381 -9.07 -8.51 -2.51
CA PRO A 381 -10.50 -8.81 -2.47
C PRO A 381 -11.02 -9.12 -1.06
N GLU A 382 -10.15 -9.34 -0.07
CA GLU A 382 -10.50 -9.46 1.34
C GLU A 382 -10.98 -8.14 1.95
N VAL A 383 -10.62 -7.00 1.34
CA VAL A 383 -11.11 -5.66 1.73
C VAL A 383 -12.16 -5.18 0.73
N PHE A 384 -11.82 -5.21 -0.56
CA PHE A 384 -12.66 -4.72 -1.66
C PHE A 384 -12.70 -5.74 -2.81
N ARG A 385 -13.83 -6.40 -2.99
CA ARG A 385 -14.01 -7.42 -4.04
C ARG A 385 -14.46 -6.81 -5.37
N THR A 386 -15.34 -5.81 -5.32
CA THR A 386 -16.00 -5.26 -6.52
C THR A 386 -15.57 -3.83 -6.82
N LYS A 387 -15.72 -3.43 -8.08
CA LYS A 387 -15.44 -2.06 -8.54
C LYS A 387 -16.34 -1.01 -7.87
N GLU A 388 -17.57 -1.38 -7.50
CA GLU A 388 -18.50 -0.51 -6.80
C GLU A 388 -18.04 -0.23 -5.37
N GLN A 389 -17.49 -1.24 -4.68
CA GLN A 389 -16.88 -1.05 -3.36
C GLN A 389 -15.66 -0.12 -3.44
N LEU A 390 -14.84 -0.28 -4.49
CA LEU A 390 -13.69 0.58 -4.74
C LEU A 390 -14.11 2.05 -4.94
N VAL A 391 -15.11 2.30 -5.80
CA VAL A 391 -15.66 3.65 -6.01
C VAL A 391 -16.23 4.21 -4.71
N ARG A 392 -16.97 3.41 -3.94
CA ARG A 392 -17.55 3.83 -2.67
C ARG A 392 -16.47 4.27 -1.68
N CYS A 393 -15.42 3.47 -1.51
CA CYS A 393 -14.27 3.77 -0.66
C CYS A 393 -13.64 5.11 -1.06
N CYS A 394 -13.25 5.26 -2.33
CA CYS A 394 -12.62 6.47 -2.82
C CYS A 394 -13.47 7.74 -2.59
N LEU A 395 -14.79 7.66 -2.79
CA LEU A 395 -15.69 8.80 -2.55
C LEU A 395 -15.78 9.17 -1.06
N GLU A 396 -15.83 8.18 -0.18
CA GLU A 396 -15.79 8.39 1.27
C GLU A 396 -14.46 9.08 1.64
N ASP A 397 -13.34 8.55 1.18
CA ASP A 397 -11.99 9.03 1.52
C ASP A 397 -11.71 10.44 1.00
N ILE A 398 -12.16 10.77 -0.22
CA ILE A 398 -12.09 12.14 -0.75
C ILE A 398 -12.81 13.11 0.18
N VAL A 399 -14.03 12.78 0.61
CA VAL A 399 -14.83 13.66 1.47
C VAL A 399 -14.21 13.75 2.85
N MET A 400 -13.82 12.62 3.45
CA MET A 400 -13.20 12.59 4.77
C MET A 400 -11.89 13.38 4.77
N GLY A 401 -10.99 13.17 3.82
CA GLY A 401 -9.73 13.92 3.71
C GLY A 401 -9.97 15.43 3.54
N LYS A 402 -10.95 15.82 2.72
CA LYS A 402 -11.34 17.23 2.52
C LYS A 402 -11.90 17.86 3.79
N LEU A 403 -12.74 17.15 4.55
CA LEU A 403 -13.30 17.65 5.82
C LEU A 403 -12.24 17.73 6.94
N HIS A 404 -11.15 16.97 6.85
CA HIS A 404 -9.98 17.15 7.71
C HIS A 404 -9.10 18.33 7.30
N GLY A 405 -9.43 19.05 6.21
CA GLY A 405 -8.64 20.17 5.71
C GLY A 405 -7.41 19.78 4.91
N LEU A 406 -7.36 18.54 4.38
CA LEU A 406 -6.16 17.99 3.74
C LEU A 406 -6.27 18.01 2.20
N PRO A 407 -5.14 18.18 1.49
CA PRO A 407 -5.04 18.04 0.03
C PRO A 407 -5.01 16.54 -0.37
N ILE A 408 -6.14 15.85 -0.19
CA ILE A 408 -6.21 14.39 -0.37
C ILE A 408 -6.05 13.96 -1.84
N GLY A 409 -5.01 13.17 -2.12
CA GLY A 409 -4.86 12.38 -3.33
C GLY A 409 -5.38 10.94 -3.14
N LEU A 410 -5.42 10.16 -4.23
CA LEU A 410 -5.83 8.76 -4.19
C LEU A 410 -4.98 7.90 -5.11
N ASP A 411 -4.53 6.75 -4.61
CA ASP A 411 -4.13 5.63 -5.45
C ASP A 411 -5.34 4.72 -5.62
N ILE A 412 -6.05 4.88 -6.74
CA ILE A 412 -7.16 4.00 -7.08
C ILE A 412 -6.61 2.82 -7.86
N CYS A 413 -6.59 1.66 -7.21
CA CYS A 413 -5.81 0.56 -7.71
C CYS A 413 -6.52 -0.79 -7.55
N SER A 414 -5.96 -1.78 -8.24
CA SER A 414 -6.42 -3.15 -8.18
C SER A 414 -5.23 -4.09 -8.19
N THR A 415 -5.21 -5.01 -7.24
CA THR A 415 -4.33 -6.16 -7.32
C THR A 415 -4.84 -7.15 -8.38
N LEU A 416 -3.96 -8.01 -8.90
CA LEU A 416 -4.37 -8.97 -9.94
C LEU A 416 -5.31 -10.09 -9.46
N HIS A 417 -5.48 -10.25 -8.15
CA HIS A 417 -6.40 -11.24 -7.58
C HIS A 417 -7.77 -10.64 -7.19
N MET A 418 -7.98 -9.35 -7.49
CA MET A 418 -9.32 -8.75 -7.48
C MET A 418 -10.04 -9.02 -8.80
N SER A 419 -11.38 -8.99 -8.76
CA SER A 419 -12.20 -9.10 -9.97
C SER A 419 -12.05 -7.90 -10.91
N VAL A 420 -11.61 -6.76 -10.37
CA VAL A 420 -11.42 -5.48 -11.08
C VAL A 420 -10.29 -5.61 -12.12
N GLY A 421 -10.61 -5.37 -13.40
CA GLY A 421 -9.65 -5.32 -14.50
C GLY A 421 -9.25 -3.90 -14.91
N LEU A 422 -8.50 -3.79 -16.01
CA LEU A 422 -8.08 -2.49 -16.58
C LEU A 422 -9.29 -1.60 -16.94
N ASP A 423 -10.30 -2.19 -17.61
CA ASP A 423 -11.49 -1.44 -18.04
C ASP A 423 -12.41 -1.09 -16.85
N ASP A 424 -12.45 -1.92 -15.80
CA ASP A 424 -13.17 -1.61 -14.57
C ASP A 424 -12.49 -0.48 -13.81
N LEU A 425 -11.15 -0.43 -13.77
CA LEU A 425 -10.40 0.70 -13.20
C LEU A 425 -10.72 1.99 -13.96
N ASP A 426 -10.78 1.97 -15.29
CA ASP A 426 -11.20 3.14 -16.08
C ASP A 426 -12.59 3.64 -15.70
N TRP A 427 -13.53 2.71 -15.50
CA TRP A 427 -14.86 3.04 -15.00
C TRP A 427 -14.81 3.63 -13.59
N CYS A 428 -14.04 3.03 -12.67
CA CYS A 428 -13.90 3.53 -11.31
C CYS A 428 -13.36 4.96 -11.27
N ILE A 429 -12.28 5.22 -12.02
CA ILE A 429 -11.70 6.56 -12.19
C ILE A 429 -12.78 7.54 -12.66
N ASP A 430 -13.53 7.18 -13.70
CA ASP A 430 -14.61 8.01 -14.23
C ASP A 430 -15.70 8.34 -13.20
N GLN A 431 -16.02 7.41 -12.28
CA GLN A 431 -17.03 7.65 -11.23
C GLN A 431 -16.53 8.61 -10.14
N ILE A 432 -15.25 8.57 -9.79
CA ILE A 432 -14.70 9.37 -8.69
C ILE A 432 -14.26 10.78 -9.13
N MET A 433 -13.92 10.95 -10.42
CA MET A 433 -13.43 12.23 -10.94
C MET A 433 -14.34 13.43 -10.65
N PRO A 434 -15.68 13.35 -10.75
CA PRO A 434 -16.56 14.45 -10.38
C PRO A 434 -16.32 15.00 -8.96
N ALA A 435 -15.87 14.19 -8.00
CA ALA A 435 -15.55 14.63 -6.64
C ALA A 435 -14.19 15.37 -6.53
N ASN A 436 -13.42 15.39 -7.62
CA ASN A 436 -12.15 16.10 -7.82
C ASN A 436 -11.16 15.89 -6.65
N PRO A 437 -10.57 14.68 -6.50
CA PRO A 437 -9.39 14.49 -5.66
C PRO A 437 -8.25 15.44 -6.10
N ALA A 438 -7.28 15.68 -5.21
CA ALA A 438 -6.17 16.59 -5.50
C ALA A 438 -5.23 16.03 -6.58
N TYR A 439 -4.96 14.72 -6.51
CA TYR A 439 -4.10 14.02 -7.45
C TYR A 439 -4.34 12.51 -7.46
N LEU A 440 -3.90 11.85 -8.52
CA LEU A 440 -3.77 10.39 -8.60
C LEU A 440 -2.32 9.98 -8.86
N MET A 441 -2.03 8.68 -8.71
CA MET A 441 -0.75 8.07 -9.08
C MET A 441 -0.59 8.03 -10.60
N ALA A 442 0.63 7.84 -11.10
CA ALA A 442 0.87 7.88 -12.53
C ALA A 442 2.05 6.98 -12.91
N LEU A 443 1.75 5.97 -13.70
CA LEU A 443 2.70 5.01 -14.27
C LEU A 443 2.73 5.08 -15.80
N PRO A 444 3.75 4.51 -16.44
CA PRO A 444 3.77 4.36 -17.89
C PRO A 444 2.56 3.63 -18.50
N THR A 445 2.06 2.57 -17.86
CA THR A 445 1.11 1.62 -18.49
C THR A 445 0.05 1.06 -17.53
N LYS A 446 -0.25 1.74 -16.41
CA LYS A 446 -1.08 1.26 -15.27
C LYS A 446 -0.44 0.14 -14.44
N ASN A 447 0.41 -0.70 -15.03
CA ASN A 447 1.07 -1.80 -14.30
C ASN A 447 2.33 -1.32 -13.58
N ASP A 448 2.38 -1.53 -12.26
CA ASP A 448 3.59 -1.28 -11.49
C ASP A 448 4.55 -2.47 -11.60
N PRO A 449 5.78 -2.27 -12.10
CA PRO A 449 6.70 -3.37 -12.36
C PRO A 449 7.26 -4.02 -11.08
N MET A 450 7.11 -3.39 -9.92
CA MET A 450 7.67 -3.85 -8.65
C MET A 450 6.57 -4.25 -7.67
N LEU A 451 5.56 -3.41 -7.48
CA LEU A 451 4.48 -3.66 -6.51
C LEU A 451 3.42 -4.64 -7.00
N SER A 452 3.45 -5.04 -8.28
CA SER A 452 2.58 -6.08 -8.85
C SER A 452 1.09 -5.79 -8.66
N TYR A 453 0.70 -4.56 -8.97
CA TYR A 453 -0.67 -4.06 -8.93
C TYR A 453 -0.92 -3.08 -10.10
N LEU A 454 -2.20 -2.78 -10.34
CA LEU A 454 -2.66 -1.88 -11.39
C LEU A 454 -3.15 -0.57 -10.77
N THR A 455 -2.71 0.57 -11.30
CA THR A 455 -3.15 1.93 -10.92
C THR A 455 -3.44 2.76 -12.18
N THR A 456 -3.40 4.08 -12.09
CA THR A 456 -3.56 5.03 -13.19
C THR A 456 -2.28 5.20 -14.02
N ALA A 457 -2.44 5.25 -15.35
CA ALA A 457 -1.39 5.54 -16.31
C ALA A 457 -1.27 7.04 -16.62
N PHE A 458 -0.18 7.46 -17.25
CA PHE A 458 -0.04 8.80 -17.81
C PHE A 458 -1.21 9.16 -18.75
N GLN A 459 -1.66 8.19 -19.54
CA GLN A 459 -2.78 8.28 -20.46
C GLN A 459 -4.09 8.60 -19.75
N ASP A 460 -4.33 8.03 -18.57
CA ASP A 460 -5.54 8.32 -17.79
C ASP A 460 -5.59 9.78 -17.39
N HIS A 461 -4.47 10.34 -16.96
CA HIS A 461 -4.36 11.77 -16.62
C HIS A 461 -4.70 12.66 -17.81
N VAL A 462 -4.20 12.32 -19.00
CA VAL A 462 -4.54 13.05 -20.23
C VAL A 462 -6.03 12.94 -20.54
N ARG A 463 -6.62 11.73 -20.42
CA ARG A 463 -8.03 11.45 -20.68
C ARG A 463 -8.96 12.16 -19.72
N ILE A 464 -8.72 12.10 -18.41
CA ILE A 464 -9.58 12.70 -17.39
C ILE A 464 -9.49 14.22 -17.40
N ARG A 465 -8.31 14.79 -17.67
CA ARG A 465 -8.16 16.24 -17.83
C ARG A 465 -8.97 16.77 -19.01
N ASP A 466 -8.94 16.09 -20.15
CA ASP A 466 -9.78 16.41 -21.31
C ASP A 466 -11.28 16.23 -20.99
N LYS A 467 -11.68 15.06 -20.49
CA LYS A 467 -13.07 14.69 -20.24
C LYS A 467 -13.78 15.59 -19.23
N PHE A 468 -13.08 15.97 -18.16
CA PHE A 468 -13.66 16.74 -17.05
C PHE A 468 -13.24 18.22 -17.07
N GLY A 469 -12.41 18.64 -18.04
CA GLY A 469 -11.91 20.02 -18.14
C GLY A 469 -10.95 20.40 -17.02
N TYR A 470 -10.19 19.44 -16.50
CA TYR A 470 -9.21 19.68 -15.43
C TYR A 470 -7.87 20.15 -15.96
N LYS A 471 -7.14 20.85 -15.09
CA LYS A 471 -5.84 21.44 -15.38
C LYS A 471 -4.70 20.77 -14.62
N VAL A 472 -3.51 20.95 -15.18
CA VAL A 472 -2.20 20.71 -14.53
C VAL A 472 -1.84 21.95 -13.72
N GLU A 473 -1.02 21.80 -12.68
CA GLU A 473 -0.40 22.94 -11.99
C GLU A 473 0.26 23.91 -12.99
N ASP A 474 -0.05 25.20 -12.88
CA ASP A 474 0.25 26.20 -13.90
C ASP A 474 1.75 26.31 -14.21
N LYS A 475 2.61 26.23 -13.17
CA LYS A 475 4.07 26.26 -13.32
C LYS A 475 4.60 25.05 -14.10
N MET A 476 4.04 23.87 -13.83
CA MET A 476 4.40 22.65 -14.55
C MET A 476 3.86 22.64 -15.98
N TRP A 477 2.68 23.21 -16.21
CA TRP A 477 2.16 23.41 -17.56
C TRP A 477 3.09 24.29 -18.41
N ALA A 478 3.57 25.41 -17.84
CA ALA A 478 4.55 26.26 -18.49
C ALA A 478 5.87 25.51 -18.80
N PHE A 479 6.34 24.67 -17.87
CA PHE A 479 7.49 23.80 -18.11
C PHE A 479 7.25 22.83 -19.28
N PHE A 480 6.08 22.19 -19.36
CA PHE A 480 5.76 21.30 -20.48
C PHE A 480 5.70 22.01 -21.84
N GLN A 481 5.33 23.29 -21.84
CA GLN A 481 5.42 24.16 -23.03
C GLN A 481 6.87 24.47 -23.40
N GLU A 482 7.73 24.80 -22.43
CA GLU A 482 9.16 25.03 -22.66
C GLU A 482 9.89 23.75 -23.13
N LEU A 483 9.52 22.61 -22.55
CA LEU A 483 10.01 21.29 -22.96
C LEU A 483 9.64 21.00 -24.42
N GLY A 484 8.51 21.54 -24.90
CA GLY A 484 8.03 21.46 -26.28
C GLY A 484 7.13 20.26 -26.56
N VAL A 485 6.61 19.61 -25.52
CA VAL A 485 5.62 18.52 -25.64
C VAL A 485 4.19 19.06 -25.75
N ILE A 486 3.96 20.27 -25.24
CA ILE A 486 2.75 21.06 -25.40
C ILE A 486 3.09 22.37 -26.13
N ASP A 487 2.22 22.87 -26.99
CA ASP A 487 2.41 24.16 -27.67
C ASP A 487 1.86 25.36 -26.87
N ALA A 488 2.05 26.57 -27.40
CA ALA A 488 1.55 27.80 -26.78
C ALA A 488 0.01 27.87 -26.69
N GLN A 489 -0.71 27.05 -27.46
CA GLN A 489 -2.18 26.94 -27.44
C GLN A 489 -2.66 25.83 -26.47
N GLY A 490 -1.74 25.14 -25.79
CA GLY A 490 -2.06 24.06 -24.86
C GLY A 490 -2.35 22.73 -25.56
N GLN A 491 -1.95 22.56 -26.82
CA GLN A 491 -2.19 21.32 -27.57
C GLN A 491 -0.93 20.43 -27.62
N PRO A 492 -1.10 19.09 -27.65
CA PRO A 492 -0.01 18.15 -27.90
C PRO A 492 0.76 18.44 -29.19
N THR A 493 2.09 18.53 -29.12
CA THR A 493 2.95 18.69 -30.29
C THR A 493 3.28 17.35 -30.96
N GLN A 494 4.10 17.36 -32.01
CA GLN A 494 4.67 16.13 -32.60
C GLN A 494 5.60 15.35 -31.63
N TYR A 495 6.04 15.96 -30.54
CA TYR A 495 6.91 15.33 -29.53
C TYR A 495 6.13 14.80 -28.31
N PHE A 496 4.82 15.02 -28.26
CA PHE A 496 3.98 14.47 -27.20
C PHE A 496 4.02 12.93 -27.21
N GLY A 497 4.28 12.33 -26.07
CA GLY A 497 4.51 10.88 -25.91
C GLY A 497 5.88 10.39 -26.42
N ASN A 498 6.78 11.29 -26.84
CA ASN A 498 8.13 10.91 -27.29
C ASN A 498 9.15 10.99 -26.14
N VAL A 499 9.30 9.88 -25.43
CA VAL A 499 10.23 9.78 -24.28
C VAL A 499 11.68 10.07 -24.67
N LYS A 500 12.13 9.64 -25.86
CA LYS A 500 13.50 9.88 -26.35
C LYS A 500 13.78 11.37 -26.56
N TYR A 501 12.78 12.14 -27.00
CA TYR A 501 12.89 13.60 -27.12
C TYR A 501 13.10 14.27 -25.76
N VAL A 502 12.32 13.87 -24.74
CA VAL A 502 12.46 14.41 -23.38
C VAL A 502 13.80 14.01 -22.75
N TYR A 503 14.23 12.75 -22.94
CA TYR A 503 15.57 12.30 -22.53
C TYR A 503 16.67 13.12 -23.22
N ALA A 504 16.58 13.37 -24.52
CA ALA A 504 17.56 14.19 -25.23
C ALA A 504 17.59 15.65 -24.72
N LYS A 505 16.44 16.22 -24.34
CA LYS A 505 16.34 17.53 -23.67
C LYS A 505 17.03 17.51 -22.31
N TYR A 506 16.80 16.48 -21.51
CA TYR A 506 17.49 16.27 -20.24
C TYR A 506 19.00 16.19 -20.43
N MET A 507 19.49 15.37 -21.36
CA MET A 507 20.92 15.25 -21.64
C MET A 507 21.55 16.58 -22.07
N LYS A 508 20.84 17.36 -22.89
CA LYS A 508 21.30 18.69 -23.33
C LYS A 508 21.29 19.72 -22.21
N ALA A 509 20.31 19.67 -21.31
CA ALA A 509 20.24 20.53 -20.14
C ALA A 509 21.34 20.18 -19.13
N LYS A 510 21.59 18.89 -18.91
CA LYS A 510 22.63 18.36 -18.01
C LYS A 510 24.04 18.62 -18.52
N ASN A 511 24.24 18.54 -19.83
CA ASN A 511 25.51 18.85 -20.48
C ASN A 511 25.31 19.81 -21.67
N PRO A 512 25.23 21.13 -21.42
CA PRO A 512 25.07 22.14 -22.47
C PRO A 512 26.21 22.14 -23.51
N ALA A 513 27.38 21.59 -23.16
CA ALA A 513 28.54 21.48 -24.02
C ALA A 513 28.51 20.25 -24.96
N ASP A 514 27.54 19.33 -24.81
CA ASP A 514 27.38 18.22 -25.75
C ASP A 514 27.16 18.77 -27.18
N PRO A 515 28.02 18.45 -28.17
CA PRO A 515 27.91 19.03 -29.51
C PRO A 515 26.72 18.48 -30.30
N ARG A 516 26.10 17.38 -29.85
CA ARG A 516 24.97 16.75 -30.54
C ARG A 516 23.72 17.62 -30.47
N THR A 517 22.92 17.60 -31.54
CA THR A 517 21.55 18.15 -31.53
C THR A 517 20.60 17.21 -30.78
N ILE A 518 19.40 17.69 -30.46
CA ILE A 518 18.36 16.87 -29.82
C ILE A 518 18.04 15.66 -30.70
N GLU A 519 17.91 15.85 -32.01
CA GLU A 519 17.63 14.80 -32.99
C GLU A 519 18.77 13.76 -33.05
N GLN A 520 20.02 14.22 -32.96
CA GLN A 520 21.18 13.32 -32.93
C GLN A 520 21.21 12.46 -31.67
N ILE A 521 20.90 13.03 -30.50
CA ILE A 521 20.81 12.25 -29.24
C ILE A 521 19.65 11.26 -29.30
N MET A 522 18.47 11.70 -29.78
CA MET A 522 17.30 10.83 -29.94
C MET A 522 17.56 9.63 -30.86
N ALA A 523 18.28 9.86 -31.97
CA ALA A 523 18.60 8.83 -32.96
C ALA A 523 19.84 7.99 -32.60
N ALA A 524 20.51 8.30 -31.50
CA ALA A 524 21.74 7.62 -31.12
C ALA A 524 21.46 6.18 -30.67
N SER A 525 22.36 5.25 -31.04
CA SER A 525 22.22 3.83 -30.70
C SER A 525 22.24 3.58 -29.19
N GLU A 526 23.00 4.38 -28.45
CA GLU A 526 23.09 4.30 -26.99
C GLU A 526 21.77 4.65 -26.32
N THR A 527 21.03 5.64 -26.84
CA THR A 527 19.70 6.02 -26.32
C THR A 527 18.71 4.87 -26.49
N GLN A 528 18.71 4.21 -27.65
CA GLN A 528 17.86 3.04 -27.87
C GLN A 528 18.30 1.85 -27.01
N THR A 529 19.60 1.59 -26.90
CA THR A 529 20.14 0.49 -26.09
C THR A 529 19.78 0.66 -24.61
N GLU A 530 19.84 1.88 -24.08
CA GLU A 530 19.47 2.17 -22.70
C GLU A 530 17.98 1.95 -22.47
N LEU A 531 17.13 2.46 -23.37
CA LEU A 531 15.67 2.23 -23.31
C LEU A 531 15.31 0.74 -23.42
N ASP A 532 15.96 -0.01 -24.32
CA ASP A 532 15.75 -1.44 -24.46
C ASP A 532 16.18 -2.20 -23.19
N ALA A 533 17.24 -1.74 -22.51
CA ALA A 533 17.68 -2.31 -21.24
C ALA A 533 16.67 -2.05 -20.10
N VAL A 534 16.07 -0.86 -20.04
CA VAL A 534 14.99 -0.52 -19.09
C VAL A 534 13.79 -1.44 -19.31
N LYS A 535 13.35 -1.59 -20.57
CA LYS A 535 12.24 -2.50 -20.91
C LYS A 535 12.54 -3.95 -20.57
N LYS A 536 13.78 -4.40 -20.82
CA LYS A 536 14.23 -5.77 -20.50
C LYS A 536 14.21 -6.06 -19.00
N ARG A 537 14.33 -5.05 -18.13
CA ARG A 537 14.17 -5.18 -16.67
C ARG A 537 12.71 -5.19 -16.22
N GLY A 538 11.74 -5.15 -17.14
CA GLY A 538 10.30 -5.20 -16.83
C GLY A 538 9.64 -3.84 -16.66
N VAL A 539 10.33 -2.74 -17.01
CA VAL A 539 9.77 -1.38 -16.94
C VAL A 539 9.20 -0.98 -18.30
N PHE A 540 7.88 -1.07 -18.44
CA PHE A 540 7.17 -0.86 -19.71
C PHE A 540 7.00 0.63 -20.05
N ILE A 541 8.00 1.24 -20.67
CA ILE A 541 7.94 2.65 -21.09
C ILE A 541 6.95 2.86 -22.25
N ALA A 542 6.02 3.79 -22.10
CA ALA A 542 5.04 4.16 -23.12
C ALA A 542 5.68 5.04 -24.21
N GLU A 543 5.70 4.56 -25.45
CA GLU A 543 6.21 5.30 -26.60
C GLU A 543 5.11 5.67 -27.60
N GLY A 544 5.00 6.97 -27.91
CA GLY A 544 4.01 7.48 -28.84
C GLY A 544 2.60 7.48 -28.28
N ARG A 545 1.60 7.43 -29.17
CA ARG A 545 0.18 7.41 -28.81
C ARG A 545 -0.64 6.69 -29.88
N GLY A 546 -1.82 6.22 -29.50
CA GLY A 546 -2.84 5.74 -30.43
C GLY A 546 -3.55 6.88 -31.18
N ALA A 547 -4.84 6.71 -31.49
CA ALA A 547 -5.59 7.67 -32.29
C ALA A 547 -5.78 9.01 -31.56
N LYS A 548 -5.99 8.97 -30.25
CA LYS A 548 -6.15 10.14 -29.38
C LYS A 548 -4.88 10.36 -28.53
N PRO A 549 -4.64 11.59 -28.03
CA PRO A 549 -3.48 11.88 -27.16
C PRO A 549 -3.34 10.96 -25.94
N TRP A 550 -4.45 10.46 -25.43
CA TRP A 550 -4.51 9.56 -24.27
C TRP A 550 -4.63 8.08 -24.64
N ASP A 551 -4.60 7.71 -25.92
CA ASP A 551 -4.57 6.29 -26.27
C ASP A 551 -3.13 5.79 -26.11
N LEU A 552 -2.94 4.70 -25.37
CA LEU A 552 -1.66 3.99 -25.35
C LEU A 552 -1.34 3.48 -26.76
N ASN A 553 -0.05 3.25 -27.06
CA ASN A 553 0.33 2.59 -28.30
C ASN A 553 -0.41 1.24 -28.40
N PRO A 554 -1.08 0.91 -29.53
CA PRO A 554 -1.90 -0.32 -29.63
C PRO A 554 -1.15 -1.62 -29.33
N ASP A 555 0.12 -1.73 -29.73
CA ASP A 555 0.92 -2.94 -29.47
C ASP A 555 1.25 -3.06 -27.98
N LEU A 556 1.56 -1.94 -27.33
CA LEU A 556 1.82 -1.89 -25.89
C LEU A 556 0.53 -2.08 -25.07
N ASP A 557 -0.61 -1.54 -25.51
CA ASP A 557 -1.92 -1.78 -24.88
C ASP A 557 -2.29 -3.26 -24.91
N GLN A 558 -2.17 -3.90 -26.09
CA GLN A 558 -2.42 -5.33 -26.22
C GLN A 558 -1.49 -6.14 -25.32
N TYR A 559 -0.21 -5.79 -25.29
CA TYR A 559 0.77 -6.46 -24.44
C TYR A 559 0.42 -6.36 -22.94
N ILE A 560 0.02 -5.18 -22.45
CA ILE A 560 -0.37 -4.99 -21.05
C ILE A 560 -1.66 -5.75 -20.72
N ARG A 561 -2.62 -5.82 -21.66
CA ARG A 561 -3.82 -6.65 -21.49
C ARG A 561 -3.47 -8.13 -21.39
N ASP A 562 -2.58 -8.62 -22.27
CA ASP A 562 -2.12 -10.00 -22.25
C ASP A 562 -1.37 -10.33 -20.94
N LEU A 563 -0.55 -9.40 -20.43
CA LEU A 563 0.13 -9.51 -19.14
C LEU A 563 -0.87 -9.64 -17.97
N VAL A 564 -1.89 -8.77 -17.94
CA VAL A 564 -2.93 -8.81 -16.90
C VAL A 564 -3.74 -10.10 -16.97
N ASP A 565 -4.08 -10.55 -18.18
CA ASP A 565 -4.79 -11.82 -18.39
C ASP A 565 -3.96 -13.02 -17.96
N ASP A 566 -2.64 -13.04 -18.22
CA ASP A 566 -1.73 -14.07 -17.73
C ASP A 566 -1.64 -14.07 -16.21
N GLY A 567 -1.54 -12.88 -15.60
CA GLY A 567 -1.53 -12.75 -14.15
C GLY A 567 -2.83 -13.26 -13.51
N LYS A 568 -3.99 -12.93 -14.07
CA LYS A 568 -5.28 -13.46 -13.60
C LYS A 568 -5.38 -14.98 -13.74
N LYS A 569 -4.86 -15.55 -14.84
CA LYS A 569 -4.75 -17.01 -15.01
C LYS A 569 -3.82 -17.65 -13.98
N SER A 570 -2.70 -16.98 -13.67
CA SER A 570 -1.73 -17.45 -12.69
C SER A 570 -2.29 -17.47 -11.26
N ILE A 571 -3.09 -16.46 -10.90
CA ILE A 571 -3.79 -16.41 -9.61
C ILE A 571 -4.68 -17.62 -9.37
N ILE A 572 -5.45 -18.04 -10.38
CA ILE A 572 -6.40 -19.17 -10.22
C ILE A 572 -5.75 -20.54 -10.43
N ALA A 573 -4.47 -20.60 -10.82
CA ALA A 573 -3.78 -21.86 -11.05
C ALA A 573 -3.43 -22.57 -9.73
N GLU A 574 -3.51 -23.90 -9.76
CA GLU A 574 -3.09 -24.82 -8.69
C GLU A 574 -1.90 -25.66 -9.16
N LEU A 575 -1.09 -26.21 -8.23
CA LEU A 575 -0.01 -27.12 -8.63
C LEU A 575 -0.57 -28.37 -9.30
N ASP A 576 -0.08 -28.68 -10.50
CA ASP A 576 -0.39 -29.92 -11.18
C ASP A 576 0.11 -31.12 -10.36
N PRO A 577 -0.75 -32.11 -10.01
CA PRO A 577 -0.33 -33.35 -9.36
C PRO A 577 0.81 -34.08 -10.09
N ALA A 578 0.90 -33.98 -11.42
CA ALA A 578 1.98 -34.55 -12.22
C ALA A 578 3.31 -33.83 -11.94
N PHE A 579 3.31 -32.50 -11.82
CA PHE A 579 4.49 -31.74 -11.40
C PHE A 579 4.89 -32.10 -9.96
N VAL A 580 3.95 -32.15 -9.03
CA VAL A 580 4.22 -32.53 -7.64
C VAL A 580 4.89 -33.92 -7.54
N ALA A 581 4.51 -34.85 -8.41
CA ALA A 581 5.12 -36.18 -8.46
C ALA A 581 6.59 -36.18 -8.94
N THR A 582 7.05 -35.10 -9.57
CA THR A 582 8.47 -34.92 -9.95
C THR A 582 9.34 -34.43 -8.80
N ILE A 583 8.75 -33.87 -7.73
CA ILE A 583 9.48 -33.37 -6.56
C ILE A 583 10.05 -34.56 -5.77
N PRO A 584 11.38 -34.65 -5.57
CA PRO A 584 12.01 -35.77 -4.86
C PRO A 584 11.53 -35.87 -3.42
N SER A 585 11.19 -37.09 -2.97
CA SER A 585 10.83 -37.39 -1.56
C SER A 585 9.77 -36.43 -0.99
N ALA A 586 8.75 -36.09 -1.79
CA ALA A 586 7.73 -35.14 -1.40
C ALA A 586 6.84 -35.63 -0.24
N VAL A 587 6.71 -34.82 0.81
CA VAL A 587 5.74 -34.97 1.90
C VAL A 587 4.62 -33.98 1.67
N LYS A 588 3.41 -34.47 1.39
CA LYS A 588 2.26 -33.62 1.04
C LYS A 588 1.53 -33.17 2.29
N VAL A 589 1.28 -31.87 2.40
CA VAL A 589 0.45 -31.26 3.44
C VAL A 589 -0.48 -30.22 2.82
N TRP A 590 -1.47 -29.77 3.56
CA TRP A 590 -2.44 -28.77 3.10
C TRP A 590 -2.87 -27.87 4.26
N THR A 591 -3.31 -26.67 3.92
CA THR A 591 -3.78 -25.67 4.89
C THR A 591 -5.29 -25.77 5.14
N GLY A 592 -5.82 -24.83 5.91
CA GLY A 592 -7.24 -24.72 6.21
C GLY A 592 -8.10 -24.23 5.04
N SER A 593 -7.51 -23.76 3.94
CA SER A 593 -8.24 -23.30 2.75
C SER A 593 -9.05 -24.44 2.13
N LYS A 594 -10.31 -24.17 1.81
CA LYS A 594 -11.24 -25.17 1.27
C LYS A 594 -10.98 -25.47 -0.21
N ASP A 595 -10.68 -24.42 -0.97
CA ASP A 595 -10.43 -24.41 -2.40
C ASP A 595 -9.61 -23.16 -2.76
N ARG A 596 -9.35 -22.97 -4.06
CA ARG A 596 -8.55 -21.84 -4.54
C ARG A 596 -9.20 -20.48 -4.28
N ASP A 597 -10.53 -20.40 -4.36
CA ASP A 597 -11.27 -19.16 -4.10
C ASP A 597 -11.17 -18.78 -2.61
N ASP A 598 -11.37 -19.75 -1.71
CA ASP A 598 -11.22 -19.56 -0.27
C ASP A 598 -9.79 -19.15 0.10
N TYR A 599 -8.78 -19.75 -0.54
CA TYR A 599 -7.37 -19.37 -0.35
C TYR A 599 -7.07 -17.93 -0.77
N ILE A 600 -7.70 -17.44 -1.85
CA ILE A 600 -7.53 -16.07 -2.35
C ILE A 600 -8.28 -15.08 -1.47
N LEU A 601 -9.54 -15.38 -1.13
CA LEU A 601 -10.45 -14.46 -0.43
C LEU A 601 -10.24 -14.42 1.09
N HIS A 602 -9.72 -15.49 1.68
CA HIS A 602 -9.50 -15.61 3.12
C HIS A 602 -8.05 -16.00 3.43
N PRO A 603 -7.08 -15.07 3.32
CA PRO A 603 -5.66 -15.35 3.56
C PRO A 603 -5.35 -16.15 4.83
N PRO A 604 -6.00 -15.90 6.00
CA PRO A 604 -5.74 -16.66 7.23
C PRO A 604 -5.96 -18.18 7.10
N THR A 605 -6.84 -18.62 6.20
CA THR A 605 -7.07 -20.06 5.97
C THR A 605 -5.83 -20.76 5.40
N GLY A 606 -4.99 -20.02 4.67
CA GLY A 606 -3.74 -20.50 4.10
C GLY A 606 -2.52 -20.35 5.00
N GLU A 607 -2.66 -19.81 6.22
CA GLU A 607 -1.55 -19.54 7.13
C GLU A 607 -1.25 -20.69 8.09
N GLN A 608 -2.18 -21.63 8.24
CA GLN A 608 -2.03 -22.75 9.17
C GLN A 608 -2.22 -24.10 8.45
N ILE A 609 -1.32 -25.04 8.75
CA ILE A 609 -1.48 -26.45 8.38
C ILE A 609 -2.74 -27.01 9.05
N LYS A 610 -3.56 -27.69 8.25
CA LYS A 610 -4.82 -28.27 8.74
C LYS A 610 -4.54 -29.42 9.70
N ALA A 611 -5.40 -29.57 10.70
CA ALA A 611 -5.21 -30.55 11.77
C ALA A 611 -5.05 -32.00 11.29
N ASP A 612 -5.65 -32.37 10.15
CA ASP A 612 -5.53 -33.69 9.53
C ASP A 612 -4.23 -33.91 8.75
N ALA A 613 -3.49 -32.84 8.41
CA ALA A 613 -2.16 -32.91 7.79
C ALA A 613 -1.00 -32.90 8.82
N ILE A 614 -1.24 -32.41 10.05
CA ILE A 614 -0.24 -32.37 11.13
C ILE A 614 0.43 -33.74 11.39
N PRO A 615 -0.29 -34.89 11.40
CA PRO A 615 0.34 -36.18 11.64
C PRO A 615 1.46 -36.55 10.66
N GLU A 616 1.40 -36.09 9.40
CA GLU A 616 2.47 -36.33 8.41
C GLU A 616 3.75 -35.57 8.80
N LEU A 617 3.63 -34.36 9.34
CA LEU A 617 4.76 -33.58 9.86
C LEU A 617 5.32 -34.19 11.15
N GLU A 618 4.47 -34.69 12.04
CA GLU A 618 4.93 -35.35 13.27
C GLU A 618 5.70 -36.64 12.97
N LYS A 619 5.21 -37.43 12.02
CA LYS A 619 5.92 -38.62 11.53
C LYS A 619 7.28 -38.26 10.94
N LEU A 620 7.36 -37.17 10.17
CA LEU A 620 8.61 -36.66 9.61
C LEU A 620 9.59 -36.22 10.72
N ARG A 621 9.12 -35.43 11.68
CA ARG A 621 9.90 -35.03 12.87
C ARG A 621 10.48 -36.23 13.61
N ASP A 622 9.64 -37.23 13.89
CA ASP A 622 10.04 -38.40 14.67
C ASP A 622 11.06 -39.25 13.90
N ALA A 623 10.91 -39.37 12.57
CA ALA A 623 11.88 -40.04 11.71
C ALA A 623 13.21 -39.28 11.61
N HIS A 624 13.19 -37.95 11.60
CA HIS A 624 14.39 -37.13 11.61
C HIS A 624 15.15 -37.18 12.93
N ALA A 625 14.46 -37.37 14.06
CA ALA A 625 15.05 -37.42 15.39
C ALA A 625 16.04 -36.25 15.68
N GLY A 626 15.75 -35.06 15.13
CA GLY A 626 16.58 -33.85 15.29
C GLY A 626 17.93 -33.85 14.55
N GLN A 627 18.14 -34.77 13.60
CA GLN A 627 19.43 -34.92 12.89
C GLN A 627 19.70 -33.84 11.83
N TYR A 628 18.65 -33.20 11.31
CA TYR A 628 18.71 -32.15 10.29
C TYR A 628 18.47 -30.77 10.90
N ASP A 629 19.08 -29.74 10.33
CA ASP A 629 18.92 -28.36 10.77
C ASP A 629 18.22 -27.46 9.74
N VAL A 630 17.96 -27.96 8.53
CA VAL A 630 17.19 -27.25 7.48
C VAL A 630 16.13 -28.17 6.87
N GLN A 631 14.88 -27.70 6.83
CA GLN A 631 13.78 -28.30 6.06
C GLN A 631 13.35 -27.37 4.93
N ILE A 632 13.24 -27.91 3.72
CA ILE A 632 12.73 -27.19 2.55
C ILE A 632 11.22 -27.44 2.42
N MET A 633 10.48 -26.37 2.19
CA MET A 633 9.04 -26.39 1.91
C MET A 633 8.77 -25.67 0.58
N ILE A 634 7.78 -26.16 -0.18
CA ILE A 634 7.36 -25.64 -1.47
C ILE A 634 5.84 -25.45 -1.43
N SER A 635 5.33 -24.28 -1.83
CA SER A 635 3.90 -24.05 -2.06
C SER A 635 3.65 -23.22 -3.31
N GLU A 636 2.49 -23.39 -3.97
CA GLU A 636 2.12 -22.54 -5.11
C GLU A 636 2.03 -21.06 -4.78
N GLY A 637 1.77 -20.71 -3.51
CA GLY A 637 1.50 -19.33 -3.16
C GLY A 637 0.36 -18.77 -4.01
N LEU A 638 0.54 -17.57 -4.55
CA LEU A 638 -0.41 -16.93 -5.48
C LEU A 638 -0.15 -17.25 -6.96
N ASN A 639 0.88 -18.05 -7.29
CA ASN A 639 1.22 -18.35 -8.67
C ASN A 639 1.81 -19.76 -8.80
N ALA A 640 0.97 -20.74 -9.14
CA ALA A 640 1.42 -22.12 -9.33
C ALA A 640 2.42 -22.26 -10.49
N TYR A 641 2.25 -21.49 -11.57
CA TYR A 641 3.16 -21.53 -12.73
C TYR A 641 4.57 -21.09 -12.38
N SER A 642 4.74 -20.13 -11.48
CA SER A 642 6.07 -19.74 -10.97
C SER A 642 6.84 -20.88 -10.30
N ILE A 643 6.14 -21.93 -9.86
CA ILE A 643 6.75 -23.10 -9.26
C ILE A 643 6.94 -24.20 -10.30
N SER A 644 5.95 -24.41 -11.16
CA SER A 644 5.89 -25.56 -12.07
C SER A 644 6.50 -25.36 -13.45
N ASP A 645 6.72 -24.12 -13.88
CA ASP A 645 7.28 -23.82 -15.19
C ASP A 645 8.72 -24.36 -15.31
N ALA A 646 9.10 -24.78 -16.52
CA ALA A 646 10.41 -25.37 -16.77
C ALA A 646 11.52 -24.33 -16.55
N GLY A 647 12.57 -24.69 -15.79
CA GLY A 647 13.66 -23.77 -15.46
C GLY A 647 13.48 -23.04 -14.12
N HIS A 648 12.36 -23.25 -13.42
CA HIS A 648 12.07 -22.67 -12.11
C HIS A 648 12.55 -23.60 -10.99
N VAL A 649 11.63 -24.18 -10.21
CA VAL A 649 11.96 -24.98 -9.03
C VAL A 649 12.69 -26.29 -9.39
N ASP A 650 12.46 -26.83 -10.58
CA ASP A 650 13.15 -28.01 -11.10
C ASP A 650 14.67 -27.81 -11.20
N VAL A 651 15.12 -26.60 -11.56
CA VAL A 651 16.54 -26.24 -11.63
C VAL A 651 17.04 -25.62 -10.33
N PHE A 652 16.21 -24.81 -9.65
CA PHE A 652 16.60 -24.10 -8.44
C PHE A 652 16.74 -25.02 -7.22
N LEU A 653 15.83 -25.98 -7.01
CA LEU A 653 15.83 -26.84 -5.83
C LEU A 653 17.14 -27.67 -5.70
N PRO A 654 17.67 -28.32 -6.75
CA PRO A 654 18.97 -28.98 -6.68
C PRO A 654 20.12 -28.01 -6.36
N ALA A 655 20.14 -26.83 -6.97
CA ALA A 655 21.18 -25.82 -6.73
C ALA A 655 21.16 -25.31 -5.29
N LEU A 656 19.97 -25.07 -4.73
CA LEU A 656 19.77 -24.66 -3.34
C LEU A 656 20.28 -25.73 -2.37
N ARG A 657 19.93 -27.01 -2.60
CA ARG A 657 20.41 -28.11 -1.77
C ARG A 657 21.93 -28.20 -1.76
N THR A 658 22.56 -28.15 -2.94
CA THR A 658 24.03 -28.15 -3.05
C THR A 658 24.66 -26.95 -2.34
N ALA A 659 24.08 -25.75 -2.46
CA ALA A 659 24.61 -24.56 -1.80
C ALA A 659 24.52 -24.67 -0.26
N LEU A 660 23.39 -25.14 0.27
CA LEU A 660 23.19 -25.36 1.71
C LEU A 660 24.17 -26.41 2.27
N GLU A 661 24.32 -27.54 1.58
CA GLU A 661 25.25 -28.61 1.99
C GLU A 661 26.71 -28.13 1.96
N ASN A 662 27.10 -27.36 0.94
CA ASN A 662 28.44 -26.76 0.84
C ASN A 662 28.71 -25.74 1.97
N ALA A 663 27.67 -25.05 2.46
CA ALA A 663 27.76 -24.18 3.63
C ALA A 663 27.72 -24.94 4.98
N GLY A 664 27.60 -26.27 4.95
CA GLY A 664 27.67 -27.14 6.12
C GLY A 664 26.33 -27.37 6.82
N TYR A 665 25.21 -26.97 6.21
CA TYR A 665 23.88 -27.31 6.71
C TYR A 665 23.55 -28.79 6.46
N LYS A 666 22.82 -29.39 7.40
CA LYS A 666 22.26 -30.73 7.29
C LYS A 666 20.82 -30.63 6.80
N VAL A 667 20.66 -30.63 5.48
CA VAL A 667 19.35 -30.51 4.82
C VAL A 667 18.58 -31.84 4.90
N ALA A 668 17.32 -31.80 5.31
CA ALA A 668 16.44 -32.96 5.28
C ALA A 668 16.24 -33.49 3.83
N PRO A 669 16.23 -34.82 3.61
CA PRO A 669 16.08 -35.39 2.27
C PRO A 669 14.68 -35.20 1.69
N GLU A 670 13.65 -35.08 2.54
CA GLU A 670 12.28 -34.81 2.14
C GLU A 670 12.05 -33.34 1.77
N ASN A 671 11.15 -33.09 0.82
CA ASN A 671 10.64 -31.76 0.51
C ASN A 671 9.16 -31.70 0.93
N ILE A 672 8.79 -30.73 1.76
CA ILE A 672 7.37 -30.54 2.11
C ILE A 672 6.70 -29.81 0.96
N VAL A 673 5.61 -30.36 0.43
CA VAL A 673 4.79 -29.70 -0.60
C VAL A 673 3.45 -29.35 0.02
N CYS A 674 3.16 -28.06 0.13
CA CYS A 674 2.00 -27.54 0.82
C CYS A 674 1.00 -26.92 -0.15
N THR A 675 -0.17 -27.54 -0.28
CA THR A 675 -1.29 -26.99 -1.03
C THR A 675 -1.92 -25.84 -0.24
N SER A 676 -2.17 -24.72 -0.93
CA SER A 676 -2.73 -23.48 -0.40
C SER A 676 -1.92 -22.89 0.76
N GLY A 677 -0.59 -23.00 0.69
CA GLY A 677 0.33 -22.49 1.70
C GLY A 677 0.73 -21.03 1.49
N ARG A 678 0.35 -20.14 2.43
CA ARG A 678 0.93 -18.82 2.64
C ARG A 678 2.27 -18.93 3.38
N VAL A 679 3.02 -17.84 3.47
CA VAL A 679 4.34 -17.79 4.16
C VAL A 679 4.24 -18.30 5.60
N ARG A 680 3.22 -17.87 6.36
CA ARG A 680 3.00 -18.31 7.75
C ARG A 680 2.75 -19.81 7.90
N ALA A 681 2.32 -20.51 6.85
CA ALA A 681 2.24 -21.97 6.88
C ALA A 681 3.63 -22.60 7.08
N GLY A 682 4.68 -21.97 6.53
CA GLY A 682 6.06 -22.36 6.80
C GLY A 682 6.46 -22.20 8.26
N TYR A 683 5.98 -21.14 8.93
CA TYR A 683 6.24 -20.94 10.35
C TYR A 683 5.55 -22.02 11.19
N HIS A 684 4.28 -22.31 10.92
CA HIS A 684 3.55 -23.38 11.60
C HIS A 684 4.19 -24.77 11.36
N VAL A 685 4.69 -25.05 10.14
CA VAL A 685 5.49 -26.26 9.88
C VAL A 685 6.73 -26.32 10.78
N GLY A 686 7.47 -25.22 10.93
CA GLY A 686 8.63 -25.12 11.81
C GLY A 686 8.28 -25.38 13.28
N GLU A 687 7.16 -24.86 13.78
CA GLU A 687 6.68 -25.12 15.13
C GLU A 687 6.40 -26.61 15.37
N VAL A 688 5.73 -27.28 14.42
CA VAL A 688 5.41 -28.71 14.50
C VAL A 688 6.67 -29.59 14.46
N LEU A 689 7.61 -29.27 13.57
CA LEU A 689 8.84 -30.04 13.38
C LEU A 689 9.86 -29.82 14.50
N TYR A 690 10.01 -28.58 14.97
CA TYR A 690 11.15 -28.21 15.82
C TYR A 690 10.78 -27.85 17.26
N GLY A 691 9.56 -27.37 17.52
CA GLY A 691 9.17 -26.86 18.84
C GLY A 691 9.19 -27.88 19.98
N LYS A 692 9.26 -29.19 19.66
CA LYS A 692 9.35 -30.29 20.64
C LYS A 692 10.74 -30.93 20.73
N LEU A 693 11.76 -30.39 20.04
CA LEU A 693 13.12 -30.92 20.12
C LEU A 693 13.77 -30.59 21.48
N ALA A 694 14.63 -31.48 21.97
CA ALA A 694 15.23 -31.35 23.30
C ALA A 694 16.29 -30.23 23.39
N ASP A 695 17.03 -29.97 22.32
CA ASP A 695 18.09 -28.96 22.29
C ASP A 695 17.52 -27.56 22.03
N ALA A 696 17.03 -26.93 23.10
CA ALA A 696 16.37 -25.63 23.09
C ALA A 696 17.21 -24.49 22.49
N GLN A 697 18.54 -24.58 22.52
CA GLN A 697 19.45 -23.54 22.03
C GLN A 697 19.90 -23.77 20.58
N SER A 698 19.72 -24.98 20.06
CA SER A 698 19.97 -25.24 18.64
C SER A 698 19.05 -24.41 17.75
N ARG A 699 19.58 -23.97 16.61
CA ARG A 699 18.81 -23.29 15.57
C ARG A 699 18.36 -24.29 14.51
N ARG A 700 17.15 -24.09 14.01
CA ARG A 700 16.52 -24.92 12.98
C ARG A 700 15.86 -24.01 11.96
N ALA A 701 16.01 -24.35 10.68
CA ALA A 701 15.57 -23.50 9.59
C ALA A 701 14.42 -24.12 8.80
N ILE A 702 13.43 -23.28 8.50
CA ILE A 702 12.51 -23.50 7.37
C ILE A 702 12.98 -22.63 6.22
N VAL A 703 13.17 -23.25 5.05
CA VAL A 703 13.42 -22.57 3.78
C VAL A 703 12.22 -22.82 2.88
N HIS A 704 11.36 -21.82 2.74
CA HIS A 704 10.06 -21.91 2.08
C HIS A 704 10.08 -21.24 0.71
N ILE A 705 10.06 -22.06 -0.34
CA ILE A 705 9.89 -21.67 -1.74
C ILE A 705 8.39 -21.48 -2.00
N ILE A 706 7.98 -20.29 -2.44
CA ILE A 706 6.56 -19.94 -2.58
C ILE A 706 6.33 -19.04 -3.80
N GLY A 707 5.28 -19.33 -4.58
CA GLY A 707 4.95 -18.53 -5.76
C GLY A 707 4.44 -17.13 -5.39
N GLU A 708 4.98 -16.12 -6.04
CA GLU A 708 4.65 -14.71 -5.75
C GLU A 708 3.31 -14.29 -6.35
N ARG A 709 2.86 -13.10 -5.97
CA ARG A 709 1.77 -12.43 -6.70
C ARG A 709 2.26 -12.15 -8.12
N PRO A 710 1.51 -12.55 -9.17
CA PRO A 710 1.84 -12.18 -10.54
C PRO A 710 1.72 -10.66 -10.71
N GLY A 711 2.38 -10.11 -11.72
CA GLY A 711 2.51 -8.66 -11.93
C GLY A 711 3.62 -8.27 -12.91
N SER A 712 4.52 -9.22 -13.16
CA SER A 712 5.52 -9.18 -14.23
C SER A 712 5.39 -10.41 -15.11
N GLU A 713 5.94 -10.37 -16.33
CA GLU A 713 6.01 -11.53 -17.23
C GLU A 713 6.90 -12.66 -16.68
N HIS A 714 7.61 -12.42 -15.58
CA HIS A 714 8.60 -13.34 -15.06
C HIS A 714 7.99 -14.56 -14.38
N ARG A 715 6.71 -14.49 -13.94
CA ARG A 715 6.09 -15.51 -13.09
C ARG A 715 7.03 -15.92 -11.95
N ALA A 716 7.40 -14.95 -11.12
CA ALA A 716 8.43 -15.15 -10.11
C ALA A 716 7.96 -15.92 -8.86
N PHE A 717 8.92 -16.55 -8.18
CA PHE A 717 8.75 -17.13 -6.86
C PHE A 717 9.76 -16.54 -5.85
N SER A 718 9.43 -16.66 -4.57
CA SER A 718 10.22 -16.19 -3.44
C SER A 718 10.75 -17.34 -2.60
N VAL A 719 11.81 -17.08 -1.84
CA VAL A 719 12.35 -17.98 -0.82
C VAL A 719 12.40 -17.26 0.53
N TYR A 720 11.54 -17.67 1.44
CA TYR A 720 11.53 -17.21 2.83
C TYR A 720 12.42 -18.11 3.69
N MET A 721 13.24 -17.50 4.54
CA MET A 721 14.20 -18.18 5.39
C MET A 721 13.98 -17.78 6.84
N THR A 722 13.71 -18.75 7.69
CA THR A 722 13.39 -18.53 9.11
C THR A 722 14.22 -19.49 9.96
N ILE A 723 15.16 -18.97 10.78
CA ILE A 723 16.11 -19.79 11.55
C ILE A 723 16.25 -19.37 13.04
N PRO A 724 15.14 -19.33 13.81
CA PRO A 724 15.20 -19.09 15.23
C PRO A 724 15.65 -20.34 16.01
N THR A 725 15.79 -20.21 17.32
CA THR A 725 16.12 -21.33 18.22
C THR A 725 14.92 -22.26 18.41
N VAL A 726 15.17 -23.52 18.77
CA VAL A 726 14.12 -24.47 19.16
C VAL A 726 13.23 -23.92 20.27
N ALA A 727 13.78 -23.21 21.26
CA ALA A 727 12.99 -22.57 22.32
C ALA A 727 12.01 -21.51 21.79
N TYR A 728 12.37 -20.84 20.69
CA TYR A 728 11.52 -19.86 20.04
C TYR A 728 10.47 -20.56 19.16
N TRP A 729 10.83 -21.61 18.41
CA TRP A 729 9.88 -22.49 17.71
C TRP A 729 8.86 -23.16 18.65
N ALA A 730 9.20 -23.36 19.93
CA ALA A 730 8.29 -23.93 20.93
C ALA A 730 7.18 -22.95 21.39
N GLN A 731 7.30 -21.67 21.04
CA GLN A 731 6.31 -20.63 21.38
C GLN A 731 5.34 -20.48 20.20
N ALA A 732 4.21 -21.17 20.28
CA ALA A 732 3.19 -21.17 19.23
C ALA A 732 2.75 -19.74 18.87
N GLY A 733 2.74 -19.43 17.57
CA GLY A 733 2.33 -18.14 17.02
C GLY A 733 3.34 -17.01 17.22
N LYS A 734 4.53 -17.27 17.77
CA LYS A 734 5.55 -16.24 17.99
C LYS A 734 6.46 -16.03 16.78
N VAL A 735 6.67 -17.05 15.96
CA VAL A 735 7.50 -16.92 14.75
C VAL A 735 6.74 -16.16 13.68
N ASP A 736 7.32 -15.04 13.28
CA ASP A 736 6.74 -14.15 12.28
C ASP A 736 7.81 -13.58 11.32
N HIS A 737 7.39 -12.61 10.50
CA HIS A 737 8.20 -11.93 9.51
C HIS A 737 9.38 -11.16 10.10
N ASP A 738 9.32 -10.74 11.35
CA ASP A 738 10.37 -10.00 12.07
C ASP A 738 11.67 -10.81 12.24
N VAL A 739 11.55 -12.13 12.37
CA VAL A 739 12.67 -13.09 12.47
C VAL A 739 12.94 -13.86 11.16
N THR A 740 12.35 -13.40 10.06
CA THR A 740 12.43 -14.03 8.73
C THR A 740 13.13 -13.09 7.74
N SER A 741 13.78 -13.66 6.72
CA SER A 741 14.26 -12.89 5.56
C SER A 741 13.74 -13.51 4.28
N VAL A 742 13.80 -12.76 3.18
CA VAL A 742 13.29 -13.19 1.87
C VAL A 742 14.30 -12.88 0.77
N VAL A 743 14.41 -13.79 -0.20
CA VAL A 743 14.93 -13.53 -1.54
C VAL A 743 13.75 -13.65 -2.50
N ALA A 744 13.36 -12.56 -3.15
CA ALA A 744 12.20 -12.50 -4.03
C ALA A 744 12.60 -12.24 -5.50
N GLY A 745 11.64 -12.35 -6.41
CA GLY A 745 11.81 -12.09 -7.84
C GLY A 745 12.58 -13.19 -8.58
N LEU A 746 12.57 -14.44 -8.09
CA LEU A 746 13.29 -15.54 -8.75
C LEU A 746 12.46 -16.10 -9.92
N ALA A 747 13.04 -16.11 -11.12
CA ALA A 747 12.39 -16.61 -12.33
C ALA A 747 13.40 -17.01 -13.42
N ASP A 748 12.99 -17.87 -14.36
CA ASP A 748 13.82 -18.29 -15.51
C ASP A 748 14.32 -17.12 -16.37
N THR A 749 13.47 -16.13 -16.60
CA THR A 749 13.72 -14.94 -17.41
C THR A 749 14.65 -13.95 -16.73
N THR A 750 14.85 -14.07 -15.42
CA THR A 750 15.89 -13.33 -14.68
C THR A 750 17.23 -14.06 -14.70
N TYR A 751 17.27 -15.33 -15.12
CA TYR A 751 18.49 -16.15 -15.16
C TYR A 751 19.23 -16.02 -16.50
N VAL A 752 20.40 -15.38 -16.52
CA VAL A 752 21.37 -15.50 -17.62
C VAL A 752 22.72 -15.99 -17.07
N LEU A 753 23.14 -17.18 -17.54
CA LEU A 753 24.45 -17.85 -17.34
C LEU A 753 24.82 -18.20 -15.88
N GLY A 754 24.27 -19.30 -15.35
CA GLY A 754 24.69 -19.91 -14.08
C GLY A 754 23.95 -19.42 -12.81
N MET A 755 22.82 -18.73 -12.98
CA MET A 755 22.19 -17.93 -11.92
C MET A 755 21.41 -18.72 -10.86
N ALA A 756 20.91 -19.94 -11.11
CA ALA A 756 20.26 -20.73 -10.06
C ALA A 756 21.21 -20.97 -8.86
N SER A 757 22.49 -21.23 -9.12
CA SER A 757 23.52 -21.34 -8.08
C SER A 757 23.82 -20.01 -7.40
N ALA A 758 23.79 -18.89 -8.13
CA ALA A 758 24.01 -17.57 -7.55
C ALA A 758 22.86 -17.16 -6.61
N SER A 759 21.61 -17.34 -7.05
CA SER A 759 20.42 -17.12 -6.22
C SER A 759 20.39 -18.08 -5.02
N ALA A 760 20.77 -19.34 -5.20
CA ALA A 760 20.93 -20.29 -4.09
C ALA A 760 21.99 -19.82 -3.08
N ASN A 761 23.15 -19.34 -3.54
CA ASN A 761 24.18 -18.78 -2.66
C ASN A 761 23.70 -17.50 -1.96
N GLN A 762 22.84 -16.69 -2.60
CA GLN A 762 22.22 -15.54 -1.96
C GLN A 762 21.28 -15.97 -0.83
N VAL A 763 20.46 -17.00 -1.03
CA VAL A 763 19.62 -17.61 0.02
C VAL A 763 20.47 -18.09 1.19
N VAL A 764 21.56 -18.82 0.92
CA VAL A 764 22.49 -19.28 1.96
C VAL A 764 23.12 -18.11 2.70
N THR A 765 23.57 -17.07 1.99
CA THR A 765 24.14 -15.87 2.60
C THR A 765 23.15 -15.18 3.54
N GLN A 766 21.88 -15.06 3.13
CA GLN A 766 20.84 -14.47 3.97
C GLN A 766 20.52 -15.35 5.18
N LEU A 767 20.49 -16.67 5.01
CA LEU A 767 20.30 -17.61 6.10
C LEU A 767 21.45 -17.54 7.13
N ASP A 768 22.70 -17.41 6.68
CA ASP A 768 23.87 -17.22 7.56
C ASP A 768 23.81 -15.90 8.31
N ASN A 769 23.39 -14.82 7.65
CA ASN A 769 23.18 -13.52 8.29
C ASN A 769 22.12 -13.61 9.40
N LEU A 770 20.99 -14.28 9.16
CA LEU A 770 19.97 -14.52 10.18
C LEU A 770 20.49 -15.37 11.34
N LYS A 771 21.30 -16.39 11.05
CA LYS A 771 21.93 -17.24 12.06
C LYS A 771 22.86 -16.46 12.98
N ALA A 772 23.54 -15.45 12.44
CA ALA A 772 24.45 -14.58 13.18
C ALA A 772 23.73 -13.50 14.03
N LYS A 773 22.50 -13.11 13.67
CA LYS A 773 21.72 -12.12 14.43
C LYS A 773 21.28 -12.68 15.78
N PRO A 774 21.40 -11.92 16.89
CA PRO A 774 20.72 -12.27 18.14
C PRO A 774 19.21 -12.27 17.93
N LEU A 775 18.50 -13.23 18.51
CA LEU A 775 17.04 -13.27 18.46
C LEU A 775 16.47 -12.24 19.46
N PRO A 776 15.28 -11.65 19.18
CA PRO A 776 14.58 -10.77 20.10
C PRO A 776 14.24 -11.43 21.44
#